data_AF-A0A813IAM5-F1
#
_entry.id   AF-A0A813IAM5-F1
#
_cell.length_a   1.000
_cell.length_b   1.000
_cell.length_c   1.000
_cell.angle_alpha   90.00
_cell.angle_beta   90.00
_cell.angle_gamma   90.00
#
_symmetry.space_group_name_H-M   'P 1'
#
loop_
_entity.id
_entity.type
_entity.pdbx_description
1 polymer ?
#
loop_
_entity_poly.entity_id
_entity_poly.type
_entity_poly.pdbx_seq_one_letter_code
_entity_poly.pdbx_strand_id
1 'polypeptide(L)'
;MELEAHAEFEGASDGEDDDIARFERQCADRARAEGRIALSQEEEDGLQSDEEDEQIQKGRLVTGTGPAPKDDSGWRQKCELLQEKLARREAELGQARNDLELLRSDGIGPNDPGNELKQRLLDLTKKNRRFQVTCESQKVRLQQLEAEVKKPKEEARKQAEELVMQRASELMGDGLGNVEDWKKKYLVSSNKLQEVRHEAQELRAQLQKQRKVLLKEVGSEEALQQALAVADDPTANQWKGRAAQISQLQRQLRELREKVAAGGDTGLTAAAVTMVPAAAAAAQPKVPAVSQAADKRREEFERLQEEVEKLRAEQAEAKSKQVALKSRAGLLESQLREMKANSQFLLRKSDDDDALVAAMRRQMGRRAEAGDVEELDEGGAAAAELEGLRQENEELQGQLERQAQIVVQLRQKSLAASCENGSVRLGPKSAESSVSDRQLIDRVRFLEAENQKAGEHVRLLREQLEEGGGGSGSSRPFSAESTLNLKDKLRQLSERLAAAERENKSLRQQPASGGDDSPASRPGSRSSSRGMSGAGPDAEQVLRHNEALKREVVRLRAQLPLQSEQSFGSLDSSVALLRFPVGKVGKVGKVGRTLLTTTGTMASMPKVFSPLRLPMAMLQALFLVFLAGVWLWAFGVFWTFMVIELPKDLGPYSQMSSLSMFLHRAFPMRETNDIAWEFKFEHTLILACVLTLLMMGWSPTRMEIREKNDKDLAK
;
A
#
# COMPACT_ATOMS: atom_id res chain seq x y z
N MET A 1 62.81 -6.38 -49.39
CA MET A 1 61.81 -6.89 -50.35
C MET A 1 60.86 -7.73 -49.52
N GLU A 2 59.65 -7.32 -49.16
CA GLU A 2 58.76 -6.19 -49.48
C GLU A 2 57.85 -6.03 -48.23
N LEU A 3 57.83 -4.84 -47.61
CA LEU A 3 56.73 -3.85 -47.60
C LEU A 3 55.56 -4.25 -46.68
N GLU A 4 55.42 -3.62 -45.51
CA GLU A 4 54.69 -2.35 -45.28
C GLU A 4 53.21 -2.43 -45.66
N ALA A 5 52.34 -2.63 -44.65
CA ALA A 5 50.95 -2.16 -44.65
C ALA A 5 50.35 -2.41 -43.28
N HIS A 6 50.23 -1.36 -42.44
CA HIS A 6 49.14 -1.12 -41.48
C HIS A 6 49.47 0.16 -40.69
N ALA A 7 49.50 1.28 -41.42
CA ALA A 7 49.27 2.62 -40.90
C ALA A 7 48.04 3.16 -41.65
N GLU A 8 47.31 4.09 -41.03
CA GLU A 8 46.09 4.79 -41.50
C GLU A 8 44.73 4.18 -41.06
N PHE A 9 44.32 4.51 -39.84
CA PHE A 9 42.90 4.74 -39.52
C PHE A 9 42.76 5.78 -38.39
N GLU A 10 43.28 6.99 -38.64
CA GLU A 10 42.91 8.19 -37.88
C GLU A 10 42.30 9.20 -38.85
N GLY A 11 41.06 9.63 -38.59
CA GLY A 11 40.44 10.76 -39.28
C GLY A 11 39.03 10.51 -39.84
N ALA A 12 38.02 10.35 -38.98
CA ALA A 12 36.62 10.56 -39.35
C ALA A 12 35.75 10.73 -38.08
N SER A 13 35.63 11.94 -37.53
CA SER A 13 34.76 12.20 -36.37
C SER A 13 34.20 13.63 -36.30
N ASP A 14 33.97 14.32 -37.43
CA ASP A 14 33.39 15.67 -37.45
C ASP A 14 32.09 15.77 -38.30
N GLY A 15 31.34 14.67 -38.46
CA GLY A 15 30.19 14.60 -39.37
C GLY A 15 28.79 14.62 -38.75
N GLU A 16 28.64 14.50 -37.42
CA GLU A 16 27.32 14.27 -36.79
C GLU A 16 26.55 15.56 -36.42
N ASP A 17 27.24 16.70 -36.29
CA ASP A 17 26.58 17.98 -35.94
C ASP A 17 25.83 18.61 -37.13
N ASP A 18 26.23 18.31 -38.36
CA ASP A 18 25.56 18.82 -39.58
C ASP A 18 24.19 18.16 -39.83
N ASP A 19 24.00 16.92 -39.38
CA ASP A 19 22.74 16.20 -39.54
C ASP A 19 21.62 16.76 -38.64
N ILE A 20 21.99 17.26 -37.46
CA ILE A 20 21.06 17.91 -36.53
C ILE A 20 20.59 19.25 -37.09
N ALA A 21 21.51 20.08 -37.57
CA ALA A 21 21.17 21.37 -38.19
C ALA A 21 20.31 21.20 -39.46
N ARG A 22 20.55 20.13 -40.22
CA ARG A 22 19.76 19.79 -41.41
C ARG A 22 18.35 19.32 -41.04
N PHE A 23 18.21 18.55 -39.96
CA PHE A 23 16.93 18.11 -39.44
C PHE A 23 16.10 19.29 -38.90
N GLU A 24 16.72 20.21 -38.16
CA GLU A 24 16.05 21.41 -37.65
C GLU A 24 15.53 22.32 -38.78
N ARG A 25 16.31 22.49 -39.86
CA ARG A 25 15.84 23.21 -41.06
C ARG A 25 14.64 22.52 -41.72
N GLN A 26 14.67 21.19 -41.85
CA GLN A 26 13.52 20.46 -42.41
C GLN A 26 12.27 20.57 -41.55
N CYS A 27 12.40 20.58 -40.22
CA CYS A 27 11.29 20.81 -39.31
C CYS A 27 10.74 22.25 -39.42
N ALA A 28 11.61 23.24 -39.53
CA ALA A 28 11.20 24.64 -39.70
C ALA A 28 10.45 24.87 -41.03
N ASP A 29 10.95 24.30 -42.14
CA ASP A 29 10.29 24.43 -43.44
C ASP A 29 8.96 23.69 -43.51
N ARG A 30 8.85 22.54 -42.83
CA ARG A 30 7.58 21.83 -42.69
C ARG A 30 6.58 22.63 -41.86
N ALA A 31 7.02 23.27 -40.78
CA ALA A 31 6.16 24.13 -39.95
C ALA A 31 5.68 25.39 -40.70
N ARG A 32 6.49 25.93 -41.63
CA ARG A 32 6.09 27.00 -42.55
C ARG A 32 5.06 26.50 -43.58
N ALA A 33 5.29 25.34 -44.18
CA ALA A 33 4.35 24.75 -45.15
C ALA A 33 3.00 24.37 -44.52
N GLU A 34 2.99 24.04 -43.23
CA GLU A 34 1.77 23.73 -42.46
C GLU A 34 1.10 24.98 -41.85
N GLY A 35 1.61 26.19 -42.09
CA GLY A 35 1.00 27.45 -41.64
C GLY A 35 0.99 27.64 -40.12
N ARG A 36 1.86 26.93 -39.37
CA ARG A 36 1.88 26.98 -37.90
C ARG A 36 2.79 28.07 -37.31
N ILE A 37 3.63 28.68 -38.13
CA ILE A 37 4.48 29.79 -37.73
C ILE A 37 3.91 31.07 -38.36
N ALA A 38 3.32 31.93 -37.53
CA ALA A 38 2.89 33.25 -37.94
C ALA A 38 4.13 34.07 -38.33
N LEU A 39 4.08 34.69 -39.52
CA LEU A 39 5.09 35.66 -39.96
C LEU A 39 5.15 36.78 -38.91
N SER A 40 6.26 36.87 -38.17
CA SER A 40 6.55 38.05 -37.39
C SER A 40 6.80 39.19 -38.36
N GLN A 41 5.76 40.00 -38.53
CA GLN A 41 5.72 41.29 -39.18
C GLN A 41 6.49 42.29 -38.31
N GLU A 42 7.82 42.20 -38.35
CA GLU A 42 8.71 43.23 -37.84
C GLU A 42 9.64 43.59 -38.99
N GLU A 43 9.22 44.56 -39.81
CA GLU A 43 10.03 45.47 -40.66
C GLU A 43 9.17 46.00 -41.81
N GLU A 44 8.20 46.85 -41.48
CA GLU A 44 7.65 47.94 -42.33
C GLU A 44 6.44 48.49 -41.58
N ASP A 45 6.58 49.68 -40.99
CA ASP A 45 5.53 50.70 -40.95
C ASP A 45 5.97 51.89 -40.09
N GLY A 46 6.52 52.89 -40.78
CA GLY A 46 6.47 54.26 -40.33
C GLY A 46 5.75 55.06 -41.40
N LEU A 47 4.61 55.67 -41.03
CA LEU A 47 3.87 56.74 -41.73
C LEU A 47 2.49 56.41 -42.35
N GLN A 48 1.65 55.56 -41.71
CA GLN A 48 0.20 55.45 -42.05
C GLN A 48 -0.76 55.49 -40.83
N SER A 49 -0.31 55.98 -39.67
CA SER A 49 -1.02 55.81 -38.39
C SER A 49 -2.40 56.49 -38.30
N ASP A 50 -2.60 57.68 -38.88
CA ASP A 50 -3.78 58.49 -38.50
C ASP A 50 -5.06 58.14 -39.28
N GLU A 51 -4.95 57.66 -40.53
CA GLU A 51 -6.12 57.21 -41.31
C GLU A 51 -6.54 55.79 -40.96
N GLU A 52 -5.58 54.92 -40.63
CA GLU A 52 -5.87 53.57 -40.15
C GLU A 52 -6.52 53.60 -38.78
N ASP A 53 -6.06 54.46 -37.86
CA ASP A 53 -6.68 54.55 -36.53
C ASP A 53 -8.13 55.05 -36.61
N GLU A 54 -8.45 55.98 -37.53
CA GLU A 54 -9.83 56.44 -37.72
C GLU A 54 -10.72 55.37 -38.37
N GLN A 55 -10.19 54.59 -39.31
CA GLN A 55 -10.90 53.44 -39.91
C GLN A 55 -11.08 52.29 -38.92
N ILE A 56 -10.08 52.02 -38.07
CA ILE A 56 -10.13 51.02 -37.00
C ILE A 56 -11.15 51.46 -35.95
N GLN A 57 -11.22 52.75 -35.61
CA GLN A 57 -12.21 53.26 -34.66
C GLN A 57 -13.64 53.18 -35.23
N LYS A 58 -13.84 53.59 -36.49
CA LYS A 58 -15.13 53.41 -37.21
C LYS A 58 -15.51 51.93 -37.33
N GLY A 59 -14.55 51.05 -37.60
CA GLY A 59 -14.72 49.60 -37.65
C GLY A 59 -15.15 49.00 -36.30
N ARG A 60 -14.51 49.42 -35.20
CA ARG A 60 -14.84 48.98 -33.84
C ARG A 60 -16.20 49.51 -33.35
N LEU A 61 -16.56 50.72 -33.74
CA LEU A 61 -17.88 51.30 -33.44
C LEU A 61 -19.01 50.51 -34.12
N VAL A 62 -18.78 50.08 -35.35
CA VAL A 62 -19.70 49.24 -36.13
C VAL A 62 -19.87 47.86 -35.50
N THR A 63 -18.78 47.19 -35.16
CA THR A 63 -18.81 45.79 -34.66
C THR A 63 -19.28 45.70 -33.21
N GLY A 64 -19.46 46.84 -32.54
CA GLY A 64 -19.94 46.92 -31.16
C GLY A 64 -18.89 46.49 -30.12
N THR A 65 -17.64 46.27 -30.52
CA THR A 65 -16.56 45.79 -29.66
C THR A 65 -15.72 46.92 -29.03
N GLY A 66 -16.01 48.18 -29.40
CA GLY A 66 -15.38 49.37 -28.79
C GLY A 66 -16.10 49.87 -27.52
N PRO A 67 -15.41 50.62 -26.66
CA PRO A 67 -16.02 51.26 -25.48
C PRO A 67 -17.15 52.21 -25.91
N ALA A 68 -18.19 52.32 -25.08
CA ALA A 68 -19.36 53.14 -25.39
C ALA A 68 -18.97 54.61 -25.67
N PRO A 69 -19.51 55.25 -26.72
CA PRO A 69 -19.28 56.67 -26.98
C PRO A 69 -19.70 57.48 -25.76
N LYS A 70 -18.84 58.40 -25.32
CA LYS A 70 -19.04 59.15 -24.07
C LYS A 70 -19.91 60.40 -24.26
N ASP A 71 -20.14 60.80 -25.51
CA ASP A 71 -20.76 62.04 -25.94
C ASP A 71 -21.89 61.78 -26.94
N ASP A 72 -22.94 62.60 -26.89
CA ASP A 72 -24.16 62.45 -27.71
C ASP A 72 -23.87 62.53 -29.23
N SER A 73 -22.82 63.25 -29.62
CA SER A 73 -22.30 63.29 -30.99
C SER A 73 -21.89 61.90 -31.48
N GLY A 74 -21.16 61.15 -30.66
CA GLY A 74 -20.70 59.80 -31.00
C GLY A 74 -21.86 58.80 -31.14
N TRP A 75 -22.93 58.96 -30.35
CA TRP A 75 -24.14 58.14 -30.49
C TRP A 75 -24.92 58.46 -31.77
N ARG A 76 -25.07 59.73 -32.12
CA ARG A 76 -25.72 60.14 -33.37
C ARG A 76 -24.98 59.61 -34.59
N GLN A 77 -23.65 59.74 -34.59
CA GLN A 77 -22.81 59.24 -35.68
C GLN A 77 -22.89 57.71 -35.79
N LYS A 78 -22.92 56.98 -34.66
CA LYS A 78 -23.13 55.53 -34.65
C LYS A 78 -24.51 55.14 -35.19
N CYS A 79 -25.57 55.86 -34.84
CA CYS A 79 -26.92 55.61 -35.35
C CYS A 79 -27.02 55.86 -36.85
N GLU A 80 -26.42 56.93 -37.37
CA GLU A 80 -26.40 57.25 -38.80
C GLU A 80 -25.63 56.18 -39.59
N LEU A 81 -24.47 55.75 -39.08
CA LEU A 81 -23.65 54.71 -39.71
C LEU A 81 -24.34 53.33 -39.67
N LEU A 82 -25.13 53.04 -38.63
CA LEU A 82 -25.97 51.84 -38.57
C LEU A 82 -27.17 51.91 -39.51
N GLN A 83 -27.79 53.09 -39.69
CA GLN A 83 -28.87 53.30 -40.65
C GLN A 83 -28.37 53.14 -42.09
N GLU A 84 -27.20 53.69 -42.43
CA GLU A 84 -26.57 53.51 -43.73
C GLU A 84 -26.25 52.03 -44.00
N LYS A 85 -25.78 51.29 -42.98
CA LYS A 85 -25.54 49.84 -43.09
C LYS A 85 -26.81 49.03 -43.26
N LEU A 86 -27.89 49.41 -42.58
CA LEU A 86 -29.19 48.80 -42.79
C LEU A 86 -29.68 49.06 -44.22
N ALA A 87 -29.62 50.29 -44.70
CA ALA A 87 -30.02 50.64 -46.06
C ALA A 87 -29.19 49.88 -47.11
N ARG A 88 -27.87 49.75 -46.91
CA ARG A 88 -26.99 48.97 -47.78
C ARG A 88 -27.32 47.47 -47.76
N ARG A 89 -27.62 46.91 -46.58
CA ARG A 89 -28.04 45.51 -46.44
C ARG A 89 -29.42 45.25 -47.03
N GLU A 90 -30.33 46.20 -46.94
CA GLU A 90 -31.64 46.13 -47.59
C GLU A 90 -31.53 46.17 -49.12
N ALA A 91 -30.62 46.99 -49.67
CA ALA A 91 -30.31 47.00 -51.09
C ALA A 91 -29.64 45.69 -51.56
N GLU A 92 -28.67 45.16 -50.79
CA GLU A 92 -28.04 43.85 -51.06
C GLU A 92 -29.07 42.70 -51.01
N LEU A 93 -30.00 42.72 -50.05
CA LEU A 93 -31.10 41.76 -49.97
C LEU A 93 -32.10 41.92 -51.12
N GLY A 94 -32.37 43.15 -51.55
CA GLY A 94 -33.18 43.43 -52.74
C GLY A 94 -32.55 42.85 -54.01
N GLN A 95 -31.24 43.03 -54.17
CA GLN A 95 -30.49 42.47 -55.30
C GLN A 95 -30.46 40.94 -55.25
N ALA A 96 -30.17 40.33 -54.09
CA ALA A 96 -30.18 38.87 -53.93
C ALA A 96 -31.57 38.25 -54.17
N ARG A 97 -32.65 38.98 -53.84
CA ARG A 97 -34.02 38.56 -54.18
C ARG A 97 -34.28 38.61 -55.68
N ASN A 98 -33.85 39.68 -56.35
CA ASN A 98 -33.98 39.79 -57.80
C ASN A 98 -33.15 38.71 -58.53
N ASP A 99 -31.93 38.41 -58.05
CA ASP A 99 -31.08 37.35 -58.60
C ASP A 99 -31.70 35.96 -58.40
N LEU A 100 -32.32 35.71 -57.24
CA LEU A 100 -33.07 34.47 -57.00
C LEU A 100 -34.32 34.37 -57.87
N GLU A 101 -34.98 35.49 -58.15
CA GLU A 101 -36.15 35.53 -59.03
C GLU A 101 -35.75 35.29 -60.50
N LEU A 102 -34.61 35.83 -60.93
CA LEU A 102 -34.01 35.57 -62.25
C LEU A 102 -33.58 34.10 -62.41
N LEU A 103 -32.92 33.54 -61.39
CA LEU A 103 -32.52 32.12 -61.35
C LEU A 103 -33.74 31.19 -61.32
N ARG A 104 -34.86 31.64 -60.74
CA ARG A 104 -36.11 30.88 -60.72
C ARG A 104 -36.85 30.94 -62.06
N SER A 105 -36.77 32.06 -62.79
CA SER A 105 -37.38 32.18 -64.12
C SER A 105 -36.61 31.40 -65.20
N ASP A 106 -35.29 31.23 -65.06
CA ASP A 106 -34.45 30.52 -66.03
C ASP A 106 -34.34 29.00 -65.78
N GLY A 107 -34.90 28.50 -64.67
CA GLY A 107 -34.70 27.14 -64.15
C GLY A 107 -35.70 26.06 -64.61
N ILE A 108 -36.21 26.09 -65.84
CA ILE A 108 -36.98 24.97 -66.42
C ILE A 108 -36.27 24.48 -67.69
N GLY A 109 -35.12 23.84 -67.50
CA GLY A 109 -34.36 23.20 -68.57
C GLY A 109 -33.53 22.03 -68.04
N PRO A 110 -33.16 21.05 -68.90
CA PRO A 110 -32.48 19.80 -68.51
C PRO A 110 -31.07 19.97 -67.90
N ASN A 111 -30.50 21.18 -67.91
CA ASN A 111 -29.27 21.56 -67.21
C ASN A 111 -29.58 22.28 -65.87
N ASP A 112 -30.53 21.74 -65.12
CA ASP A 112 -30.94 22.30 -63.84
C ASP A 112 -29.79 22.11 -62.81
N PRO A 113 -29.21 23.19 -62.23
CA PRO A 113 -28.16 23.08 -61.21
C PRO A 113 -28.57 22.20 -60.02
N GLY A 114 -29.88 22.05 -59.78
CA GLY A 114 -30.42 21.11 -58.80
C GLY A 114 -30.09 19.64 -59.11
N ASN A 115 -30.01 19.25 -60.37
CA ASN A 115 -29.67 17.87 -60.77
C ASN A 115 -28.16 17.61 -60.66
N GLU A 116 -27.31 18.58 -60.99
CA GLU A 116 -25.86 18.49 -60.77
C GLU A 116 -25.52 18.38 -59.28
N LEU A 117 -26.19 19.17 -58.43
CA LEU A 117 -26.04 19.08 -56.98
C LEU A 117 -26.49 17.73 -56.43
N LYS A 118 -27.63 17.19 -56.90
CA LYS A 118 -28.09 15.84 -56.53
C LYS A 118 -27.08 14.77 -56.94
N GLN A 119 -26.51 14.88 -58.14
CA GLN A 119 -25.49 13.94 -58.63
C GLN A 119 -24.20 14.04 -57.81
N ARG A 120 -23.73 15.25 -57.51
CA ARG A 120 -22.54 15.46 -56.66
C ARG A 120 -22.77 14.98 -55.22
N LEU A 121 -23.97 15.15 -54.67
CA LEU A 121 -24.35 14.61 -53.36
C LEU A 121 -24.34 13.08 -53.35
N LEU A 122 -24.86 12.45 -54.41
CA LEU A 122 -24.82 10.99 -54.57
C LEU A 122 -23.38 10.48 -54.67
N ASP A 123 -22.52 11.16 -55.42
CA ASP A 123 -21.11 10.77 -55.56
C ASP A 123 -20.31 10.97 -54.28
N LEU A 124 -20.56 12.06 -53.54
CA LEU A 124 -20.01 12.26 -52.20
C LEU A 124 -20.52 11.19 -51.22
N THR A 125 -21.78 10.80 -51.30
CA THR A 125 -22.36 9.74 -50.46
C THR A 125 -21.71 8.38 -50.77
N LYS A 126 -21.51 8.06 -52.06
CA LYS A 126 -20.79 6.85 -52.48
C LYS A 126 -19.33 6.87 -52.03
N LYS A 127 -18.64 8.02 -52.15
CA LYS A 127 -17.26 8.18 -51.66
C LYS A 127 -17.18 8.03 -50.15
N ASN A 128 -18.09 8.65 -49.40
CA ASN A 128 -18.15 8.53 -47.94
C ASN A 128 -18.36 7.07 -47.51
N ARG A 129 -19.28 6.34 -48.17
CA ARG A 129 -19.48 4.91 -47.92
C ARG A 129 -18.22 4.07 -48.22
N ARG A 130 -17.49 4.38 -49.29
CA ARG A 130 -16.21 3.71 -49.59
C ARG A 130 -15.15 4.01 -48.53
N PHE A 131 -15.00 5.27 -48.13
CA PHE A 131 -14.07 5.65 -47.05
C PHE A 131 -14.42 4.97 -45.73
N GLN A 132 -15.70 4.87 -45.38
CA GLN A 132 -16.13 4.17 -44.18
C GLN A 132 -15.74 2.69 -44.21
N VAL A 133 -15.94 2.00 -45.34
CA VAL A 133 -15.50 0.60 -45.51
C VAL A 133 -13.98 0.48 -45.40
N THR A 134 -13.21 1.39 -46.00
CA THR A 134 -11.74 1.38 -45.88
C THR A 134 -11.27 1.64 -44.45
N CYS A 135 -11.88 2.59 -43.74
CA CYS A 135 -11.57 2.87 -42.34
C CYS A 135 -11.87 1.66 -41.44
N GLU A 136 -13.03 1.02 -41.59
CA GLU A 136 -13.36 -0.19 -40.83
C GLU A 136 -12.42 -1.36 -41.16
N SER A 137 -12.06 -1.53 -42.43
CA SER A 137 -11.06 -2.52 -42.84
C SER A 137 -9.68 -2.26 -42.21
N GLN A 138 -9.24 -1.01 -42.16
CA GLN A 138 -7.98 -0.62 -41.52
C GLN A 138 -8.03 -0.80 -40.00
N LYS A 139 -9.15 -0.50 -39.33
CA LYS A 139 -9.33 -0.78 -37.90
C LYS A 139 -9.20 -2.27 -37.59
N VAL A 140 -9.83 -3.13 -38.39
CA VAL A 140 -9.70 -4.60 -38.21
C VAL A 140 -8.25 -5.04 -38.41
N ARG A 141 -7.54 -4.50 -39.40
CA ARG A 141 -6.12 -4.80 -39.62
C ARG A 141 -5.23 -4.31 -38.48
N LEU A 142 -5.51 -3.14 -37.92
CA LEU A 142 -4.81 -2.63 -36.73
C LEU A 142 -5.06 -3.52 -35.51
N GLN A 143 -6.31 -3.95 -35.27
CA GLN A 143 -6.62 -4.88 -34.18
C GLN A 143 -5.90 -6.23 -34.34
N GLN A 144 -5.78 -6.74 -35.56
CA GLN A 144 -5.00 -7.95 -35.85
C GLN A 144 -3.52 -7.76 -35.55
N LEU A 145 -2.91 -6.66 -36.01
CA LEU A 145 -1.51 -6.33 -35.74
C LEU A 145 -1.25 -6.09 -34.25
N GLU A 146 -2.16 -5.42 -33.54
CA GLU A 146 -2.06 -5.23 -32.09
C GLU A 146 -2.11 -6.56 -31.33
N ALA A 147 -2.95 -7.49 -31.76
CA ALA A 147 -2.99 -8.84 -31.19
C ALA A 147 -1.70 -9.62 -31.49
N GLU A 148 -1.14 -9.47 -32.69
CA GLU A 148 0.15 -10.07 -33.07
C GLU A 148 1.34 -9.47 -32.31
N VAL A 149 1.30 -8.19 -31.92
CA VAL A 149 2.34 -7.55 -31.09
C VAL A 149 2.19 -7.90 -29.61
N LYS A 150 0.96 -8.11 -29.12
CA LYS A 150 0.72 -8.50 -27.72
C LYS A 150 1.23 -9.91 -27.41
N LYS A 151 1.02 -10.87 -28.31
CA LYS A 151 1.48 -12.27 -28.13
C LYS A 151 2.98 -12.41 -27.78
N PRO A 152 3.93 -11.92 -28.59
CA PRO A 152 5.35 -12.04 -28.29
C PRO A 152 5.76 -11.25 -27.05
N LYS A 153 5.06 -10.14 -26.74
CA LYS A 153 5.31 -9.38 -25.51
C LYS A 153 4.87 -10.15 -24.26
N GLU A 154 3.73 -10.85 -24.32
CA GLU A 154 3.26 -11.73 -23.25
C GLU A 154 4.13 -12.98 -23.12
N GLU A 155 4.57 -13.56 -24.24
CA GLU A 155 5.51 -14.69 -24.26
C GLU A 155 6.88 -14.31 -23.68
N ALA A 156 7.44 -13.16 -24.07
CA ALA A 156 8.70 -12.64 -23.51
C ALA A 156 8.57 -12.33 -22.01
N ARG A 157 7.42 -11.79 -21.58
CA ARG A 157 7.15 -11.58 -20.16
C ARG A 157 7.06 -12.90 -19.40
N LYS A 158 6.39 -13.90 -19.96
CA LYS A 158 6.26 -15.22 -19.35
C LYS A 158 7.61 -15.94 -19.26
N GLN A 159 8.44 -15.82 -20.29
CA GLN A 159 9.83 -16.33 -20.29
C GLN A 159 10.70 -15.60 -19.25
N ALA A 160 10.54 -14.28 -19.09
CA ALA A 160 11.25 -13.52 -18.06
C ALA A 160 10.80 -13.94 -16.65
N GLU A 161 9.49 -14.13 -16.43
CA GLU A 161 8.95 -14.63 -15.15
C GLU A 161 9.42 -16.06 -14.87
N GLU A 162 9.49 -16.92 -15.89
CA GLU A 162 10.00 -18.30 -15.77
C GLU A 162 11.51 -18.33 -15.46
N LEU A 163 12.32 -17.49 -16.11
CA LEU A 163 13.76 -17.37 -15.82
C LEU A 163 14.01 -16.82 -14.42
N VAL A 164 13.20 -15.85 -13.95
CA VAL A 164 13.27 -15.36 -12.57
C VAL A 164 12.89 -16.46 -11.59
N MET A 165 11.89 -17.28 -11.92
CA MET A 165 11.45 -18.39 -11.08
C MET A 165 12.45 -19.56 -11.06
N GLN A 166 13.06 -19.88 -12.20
CA GLN A 166 14.15 -20.85 -12.31
C GLN A 166 15.38 -20.37 -11.54
N ARG A 167 15.80 -19.11 -11.72
CA ARG A 167 16.94 -18.53 -10.99
C ARG A 167 16.68 -18.43 -9.49
N ALA A 168 15.44 -18.12 -9.07
CA ALA A 168 15.04 -18.17 -7.67
C ALA A 168 15.01 -19.60 -7.10
N SER A 169 14.67 -20.59 -7.94
CA SER A 169 14.71 -22.01 -7.60
C SER A 169 16.15 -22.53 -7.45
N GLU A 170 17.07 -22.10 -8.32
CA GLU A 170 18.50 -22.42 -8.24
C GLU A 170 19.18 -21.75 -7.04
N LEU A 171 18.84 -20.50 -6.73
CA LEU A 171 19.38 -19.79 -5.56
C LEU A 171 18.89 -20.37 -4.21
N MET A 172 17.78 -21.12 -4.21
CA MET A 172 17.15 -21.69 -3.02
C MET A 172 17.31 -23.22 -2.92
N GLY A 173 18.39 -23.78 -3.49
CA GLY A 173 18.69 -25.21 -3.66
C GLY A 173 18.07 -26.19 -2.64
N ASP A 174 17.53 -27.30 -3.15
CA ASP A 174 16.97 -28.53 -2.53
C ASP A 174 16.09 -28.39 -1.25
N GLY A 175 15.77 -27.17 -0.81
CA GLY A 175 14.75 -26.87 0.19
C GLY A 175 13.33 -26.80 -0.40
N LEU A 176 13.17 -27.11 -1.70
CA LEU A 176 11.97 -26.87 -2.52
C LEU A 176 10.73 -27.68 -2.10
N GLY A 177 10.84 -28.67 -1.22
CA GLY A 177 9.67 -29.28 -0.59
C GLY A 177 8.82 -28.26 0.17
N ASN A 178 9.44 -27.21 0.71
CA ASN A 178 8.71 -26.20 1.50
C ASN A 178 7.91 -25.22 0.64
N VAL A 179 8.31 -24.87 -0.57
CA VAL A 179 7.64 -23.78 -1.34
C VAL A 179 6.25 -24.21 -1.83
N GLU A 180 6.11 -25.42 -2.36
CA GLU A 180 4.81 -26.00 -2.72
C GLU A 180 3.94 -26.20 -1.47
N ASP A 181 4.53 -26.61 -0.34
CA ASP A 181 3.81 -26.70 0.93
C ASP A 181 3.34 -25.32 1.44
N TRP A 182 4.15 -24.27 1.29
CA TRP A 182 3.76 -22.91 1.63
C TRP A 182 2.67 -22.37 0.71
N LYS A 183 2.73 -22.69 -0.59
CA LYS A 183 1.69 -22.35 -1.57
C LYS A 183 0.37 -23.05 -1.26
N LYS A 184 0.40 -24.35 -0.94
CA LYS A 184 -0.77 -25.11 -0.49
C LYS A 184 -1.31 -24.56 0.83
N LYS A 185 -0.46 -24.30 1.83
CA LYS A 185 -0.85 -23.68 3.12
C LYS A 185 -1.46 -22.30 2.92
N TYR A 186 -0.89 -21.49 2.03
CA TYR A 186 -1.42 -20.19 1.66
C TYR A 186 -2.81 -20.32 1.01
N LEU A 187 -2.97 -21.23 0.05
CA LEU A 187 -4.24 -21.46 -0.63
C LEU A 187 -5.33 -21.92 0.36
N VAL A 188 -5.01 -22.87 1.25
CA VAL A 188 -5.91 -23.33 2.32
C VAL A 188 -6.27 -22.18 3.26
N SER A 189 -5.28 -21.38 3.69
CA SER A 189 -5.52 -20.23 4.55
C SER A 189 -6.35 -19.13 3.85
N SER A 190 -6.17 -18.95 2.54
CA SER A 190 -6.93 -17.99 1.73
C SER A 190 -8.38 -18.43 1.57
N ASN A 191 -8.63 -19.71 1.28
CA ASN A 191 -9.98 -20.27 1.21
C ASN A 191 -10.66 -20.18 2.59
N LYS A 192 -9.95 -20.49 3.67
CA LYS A 192 -10.52 -20.36 5.02
C LYS A 192 -10.86 -18.92 5.38
N LEU A 193 -10.06 -17.94 4.92
CA LEU A 193 -10.37 -16.53 5.08
C LEU A 193 -11.63 -16.12 4.29
N GLN A 194 -11.82 -16.68 3.09
CA GLN A 194 -13.04 -16.45 2.31
C GLN A 194 -14.28 -17.07 2.97
N GLU A 195 -14.19 -18.28 3.50
CA GLU A 195 -15.25 -18.91 4.29
C GLU A 195 -15.64 -18.04 5.50
N VAL A 196 -14.67 -17.60 6.30
CA VAL A 196 -14.92 -16.73 7.46
C VAL A 196 -15.54 -15.38 7.05
N ARG A 197 -15.16 -14.82 5.89
CA ARG A 197 -15.79 -13.60 5.36
C ARG A 197 -17.25 -13.85 4.97
N HIS A 198 -17.55 -15.00 4.36
CA HIS A 198 -18.91 -15.39 4.01
C HIS A 198 -19.77 -15.64 5.26
N GLU A 199 -19.26 -16.42 6.23
CA GLU A 199 -19.91 -16.65 7.52
C GLU A 199 -20.19 -15.33 8.26
N ALA A 200 -19.23 -14.38 8.28
CA ALA A 200 -19.43 -13.08 8.89
C ALA A 200 -20.51 -12.24 8.18
N GLN A 201 -20.63 -12.35 6.86
CA GLN A 201 -21.71 -11.69 6.11
C GLN A 201 -23.07 -12.35 6.38
N GLU A 202 -23.11 -13.68 6.47
CA GLU A 202 -24.32 -14.42 6.80
C GLU A 202 -24.81 -14.09 8.22
N LEU A 203 -23.90 -14.10 9.21
CA LEU A 203 -24.22 -13.72 10.59
C LEU A 203 -24.72 -12.28 10.69
N ARG A 204 -24.16 -11.34 9.90
CA ARG A 204 -24.70 -9.97 9.82
C ARG A 204 -26.11 -9.94 9.24
N ALA A 205 -26.38 -10.73 8.20
CA ALA A 205 -27.72 -10.81 7.61
C ALA A 205 -28.73 -11.44 8.59
N GLN A 206 -28.33 -12.47 9.34
CA GLN A 206 -29.14 -13.08 10.39
C GLN A 206 -29.42 -12.08 11.53
N LEU A 207 -28.41 -11.35 12.01
CA LEU A 207 -28.56 -10.28 13.00
C LEU A 207 -29.54 -9.20 12.53
N GLN A 208 -29.47 -8.78 11.26
CA GLN A 208 -30.40 -7.81 10.69
C GLN A 208 -31.83 -8.36 10.58
N LYS A 209 -32.00 -9.64 10.23
CA LYS A 209 -33.32 -10.31 10.23
C LYS A 209 -33.89 -10.37 11.65
N GLN A 210 -33.11 -10.80 12.64
CA GLN A 210 -33.50 -10.85 14.05
C GLN A 210 -33.83 -9.45 14.58
N ARG A 211 -33.00 -8.44 14.28
CA ARG A 211 -33.29 -7.04 14.61
C ARG A 211 -34.62 -6.57 14.03
N LYS A 212 -34.93 -6.92 12.77
CA LYS A 212 -36.24 -6.59 12.15
C LYS A 212 -37.41 -7.32 12.81
N VAL A 213 -37.25 -8.57 13.22
CA VAL A 213 -38.28 -9.32 13.97
C VAL A 213 -38.51 -8.67 15.32
N LEU A 214 -37.44 -8.42 16.09
CA LEU A 214 -37.52 -7.72 17.37
C LEU A 214 -38.15 -6.32 17.22
N LEU A 215 -37.82 -5.59 16.16
CA LEU A 215 -38.41 -4.29 15.89
C LEU A 215 -39.93 -4.38 15.64
N LYS A 216 -40.41 -5.43 14.96
CA LYS A 216 -41.86 -5.68 14.77
C LYS A 216 -42.56 -6.02 16.09
N GLU A 217 -41.92 -6.74 16.98
CA GLU A 217 -42.47 -7.12 18.30
C GLU A 217 -42.50 -5.93 19.27
N VAL A 218 -41.39 -5.20 19.34
CA VAL A 218 -41.17 -4.08 20.26
C VAL A 218 -41.89 -2.81 19.77
N GLY A 219 -42.08 -2.65 18.46
CA GLY A 219 -42.90 -1.61 17.86
C GLY A 219 -42.22 -0.24 17.70
N SER A 220 -41.13 0.04 18.42
CA SER A 220 -40.30 1.23 18.22
C SER A 220 -38.81 0.92 18.31
N GLU A 221 -37.99 1.66 17.55
CA GLU A 221 -36.54 1.45 17.48
C GLU A 221 -35.82 1.91 18.74
N GLU A 222 -36.31 2.96 19.40
CA GLU A 222 -35.81 3.45 20.69
C GLU A 222 -35.98 2.40 21.78
N ALA A 223 -37.13 1.73 21.80
CA ALA A 223 -37.39 0.64 22.72
C ALA A 223 -36.47 -0.55 22.41
N LEU A 224 -36.25 -0.91 21.14
CA LEU A 224 -35.31 -1.99 20.82
C LEU A 224 -33.87 -1.70 21.30
N GLN A 225 -33.40 -0.46 21.14
CA GLN A 225 -32.06 -0.06 21.59
C GLN A 225 -31.96 -0.08 23.13
N GLN A 226 -32.99 0.38 23.82
CA GLN A 226 -33.02 0.37 25.28
C GLN A 226 -33.15 -1.07 25.84
N ALA A 227 -33.81 -1.99 25.12
CA ALA A 227 -33.84 -3.41 25.46
C ALA A 227 -32.48 -4.07 25.29
N LEU A 228 -31.78 -3.77 24.19
CA LEU A 228 -30.44 -4.29 23.93
C LEU A 228 -29.41 -3.74 24.94
N ALA A 229 -29.52 -2.45 25.29
CA ALA A 229 -28.66 -1.83 26.31
C ALA A 229 -28.87 -2.42 27.71
N VAL A 230 -30.11 -2.82 28.02
CA VAL A 230 -30.45 -3.49 29.29
C VAL A 230 -30.07 -4.98 29.26
N ALA A 231 -30.08 -5.64 28.10
CA ALA A 231 -29.70 -7.05 27.98
C ALA A 231 -28.22 -7.32 28.31
N ASP A 232 -27.35 -6.32 28.14
CA ASP A 232 -25.93 -6.41 28.50
C ASP A 232 -25.67 -6.24 30.01
N ASP A 233 -26.65 -5.78 30.79
CA ASP A 233 -26.55 -5.62 32.25
C ASP A 233 -27.68 -6.38 32.99
N PRO A 234 -27.43 -7.60 33.50
CA PRO A 234 -28.44 -8.45 34.11
C PRO A 234 -29.06 -7.88 35.40
N THR A 235 -28.56 -6.75 35.90
CA THR A 235 -29.07 -6.09 37.11
C THR A 235 -30.07 -4.96 36.81
N ALA A 236 -30.15 -4.51 35.56
CA ALA A 236 -31.06 -3.44 35.13
C ALA A 236 -32.50 -3.97 34.94
N ASN A 237 -33.18 -4.26 36.04
CA ASN A 237 -34.54 -4.84 36.13
C ASN A 237 -35.70 -3.96 35.60
N GLN A 238 -35.46 -2.98 34.72
CA GLN A 238 -36.47 -2.01 34.30
C GLN A 238 -37.22 -2.38 33.01
N TRP A 239 -36.75 -3.35 32.23
CA TRP A 239 -37.44 -3.74 30.99
C TRP A 239 -38.61 -4.68 31.25
N LYS A 240 -39.82 -4.13 31.47
CA LYS A 240 -41.05 -4.93 31.44
C LYS A 240 -41.49 -5.11 29.99
N GLY A 241 -41.14 -6.24 29.38
CA GLY A 241 -41.51 -6.55 27.99
C GLY A 241 -43.01 -6.40 27.71
N ARG A 242 -43.38 -6.14 26.46
CA ARG A 242 -44.77 -5.91 26.01
C ARG A 242 -45.75 -6.99 26.46
N ALA A 243 -45.32 -8.25 26.48
CA ALA A 243 -46.13 -9.37 26.98
C ALA A 243 -46.47 -9.26 28.48
N ALA A 244 -45.53 -8.79 29.31
CA ALA A 244 -45.77 -8.52 30.73
C ALA A 244 -46.70 -7.32 30.93
N GLN A 245 -46.56 -6.29 30.08
CA GLN A 245 -47.43 -5.11 30.08
C GLN A 245 -48.87 -5.47 29.65
N ILE A 246 -49.03 -6.29 28.61
CA ILE A 246 -50.33 -6.85 28.19
C ILE A 246 -50.93 -7.69 29.31
N SER A 247 -50.15 -8.57 29.95
CA SER A 247 -50.64 -9.40 31.05
C SER A 247 -51.07 -8.56 32.27
N GLN A 248 -50.39 -7.45 32.53
CA GLN A 248 -50.76 -6.49 33.57
C GLN A 248 -52.05 -5.75 33.20
N LEU A 249 -52.16 -5.24 31.99
CA LEU A 249 -53.38 -4.58 31.48
C LEU A 249 -54.58 -5.55 31.46
N GLN A 250 -54.36 -6.81 31.10
CA GLN A 250 -55.40 -7.86 31.15
C GLN A 250 -55.83 -8.15 32.59
N ARG A 251 -54.90 -8.17 33.56
CA ARG A 251 -55.24 -8.28 34.98
C ARG A 251 -56.05 -7.08 35.45
N GLN A 252 -55.64 -5.86 35.10
CA GLN A 252 -56.37 -4.64 35.44
C GLN A 252 -57.75 -4.59 34.80
N LEU A 253 -57.90 -4.99 33.53
CA LEU A 253 -59.20 -5.11 32.86
C LEU A 253 -60.09 -6.17 33.51
N ARG A 254 -59.51 -7.28 33.96
CA ARG A 254 -60.26 -8.33 34.68
C ARG A 254 -60.74 -7.81 36.02
N GLU A 255 -59.88 -7.15 36.79
CA GLU A 255 -60.19 -6.59 38.10
C GLU A 255 -61.20 -5.44 38.00
N LEU A 256 -61.10 -4.58 36.98
CA LEU A 256 -62.10 -3.54 36.69
C LEU A 256 -63.44 -4.14 36.27
N ARG A 257 -63.44 -5.19 35.42
CA ARG A 257 -64.67 -5.91 35.09
C ARG A 257 -65.30 -6.55 36.32
N GLU A 258 -64.49 -7.13 37.20
CA GLU A 258 -64.95 -7.74 38.45
C GLU A 258 -65.50 -6.69 39.42
N LYS A 259 -64.87 -5.51 39.50
CA LYS A 259 -65.39 -4.35 40.26
C LYS A 259 -66.69 -3.79 39.68
N VAL A 260 -66.87 -3.78 38.35
CA VAL A 260 -68.13 -3.38 37.71
C VAL A 260 -69.21 -4.44 37.93
N ALA A 261 -68.86 -5.73 37.87
CA ALA A 261 -69.79 -6.82 38.14
C ALA A 261 -70.20 -6.87 39.62
N ALA A 262 -69.27 -6.65 40.55
CA ALA A 262 -69.54 -6.60 41.99
C ALA A 262 -70.18 -5.28 42.45
N GLY A 263 -69.90 -4.17 41.77
CA GLY A 263 -70.50 -2.85 42.02
C GLY A 263 -71.84 -2.62 41.29
N GLY A 264 -72.29 -3.60 40.49
CA GLY A 264 -73.56 -3.53 39.75
C GLY A 264 -74.80 -3.87 40.58
N ASP A 265 -74.66 -4.17 41.88
CA ASP A 265 -75.77 -4.69 42.70
C ASP A 265 -76.41 -3.67 43.65
N THR A 266 -76.21 -2.37 43.42
CA THR A 266 -76.99 -1.33 44.10
C THR A 266 -77.68 -0.39 43.10
N GLY A 267 -78.76 -0.92 42.53
CA GLY A 267 -79.99 -0.16 42.26
C GLY A 267 -80.14 0.51 40.91
N LEU A 268 -80.87 -0.12 39.98
CA LEU A 268 -82.16 0.38 39.47
C LEU A 268 -82.76 -0.58 38.40
N THR A 269 -83.87 -1.22 38.81
CA THR A 269 -85.05 -1.63 38.00
C THR A 269 -84.89 -2.61 36.83
N ALA A 270 -85.25 -3.87 37.11
CA ALA A 270 -86.25 -4.69 36.41
C ALA A 270 -86.50 -4.46 34.91
N ALA A 271 -86.12 -5.44 34.08
CA ALA A 271 -87.02 -6.30 33.28
C ALA A 271 -86.31 -6.84 32.03
N ALA A 272 -86.49 -8.15 31.79
CA ALA A 272 -86.06 -8.93 30.62
C ALA A 272 -84.53 -9.13 30.51
N VAL A 273 -83.97 -10.33 30.38
CA VAL A 273 -84.39 -11.47 29.57
C VAL A 273 -83.93 -12.79 30.22
N THR A 274 -84.89 -13.71 30.27
CA THR A 274 -84.81 -15.14 30.48
C THR A 274 -83.80 -15.82 29.55
N MET A 275 -82.87 -16.65 30.07
CA MET A 275 -82.62 -18.05 29.68
C MET A 275 -81.31 -18.61 30.28
N VAL A 276 -81.50 -19.66 31.08
CA VAL A 276 -80.65 -20.75 31.60
C VAL A 276 -79.80 -21.45 30.48
N PRO A 277 -78.79 -22.34 30.70
CA PRO A 277 -78.29 -22.99 31.94
C PRO A 277 -76.76 -23.07 32.19
N ALA A 278 -76.46 -23.41 33.45
CA ALA A 278 -75.48 -24.40 33.91
C ALA A 278 -74.57 -25.15 32.89
N ALA A 279 -73.26 -24.96 33.04
CA ALA A 279 -72.22 -25.91 32.62
C ALA A 279 -71.01 -25.81 33.56
N ALA A 280 -71.19 -26.18 34.82
CA ALA A 280 -70.13 -26.21 35.84
C ALA A 280 -69.47 -27.60 36.01
N ALA A 281 -69.63 -28.52 35.04
CA ALA A 281 -69.08 -29.87 35.11
C ALA A 281 -68.36 -30.27 33.81
N ALA A 282 -67.22 -29.65 33.51
CA ALA A 282 -66.31 -30.12 32.45
C ALA A 282 -64.85 -29.59 32.58
N ALA A 283 -64.41 -29.26 33.79
CA ALA A 283 -63.13 -28.57 34.00
C ALA A 283 -61.99 -29.47 34.50
N GLN A 284 -61.78 -30.65 33.91
CA GLN A 284 -60.46 -31.32 33.87
C GLN A 284 -60.36 -32.14 32.58
N PRO A 285 -59.48 -31.74 31.63
CA PRO A 285 -58.20 -32.45 31.45
C PRO A 285 -57.03 -31.57 30.92
N LYS A 286 -56.91 -30.28 31.33
CA LYS A 286 -55.91 -29.36 30.72
C LYS A 286 -54.61 -29.15 31.51
N VAL A 287 -54.46 -29.74 32.71
CA VAL A 287 -53.23 -29.63 33.52
C VAL A 287 -51.97 -30.22 32.87
N PRO A 288 -51.98 -31.40 32.21
CA PRO A 288 -50.76 -31.94 31.58
C PRO A 288 -50.31 -31.15 30.35
N ALA A 289 -51.24 -30.49 29.64
CA ALA A 289 -50.88 -29.64 28.50
C ALA A 289 -50.13 -28.37 28.93
N VAL A 290 -50.44 -27.83 30.11
CA VAL A 290 -49.73 -26.67 30.66
C VAL A 290 -48.35 -27.05 31.19
N SER A 291 -48.18 -28.22 31.82
CA SER A 291 -46.85 -28.67 32.24
C SER A 291 -45.95 -28.97 31.05
N GLN A 292 -46.45 -29.69 30.04
CA GLN A 292 -45.69 -29.93 28.80
C GLN A 292 -45.31 -28.64 28.07
N ALA A 293 -46.17 -27.61 28.09
CA ALA A 293 -45.85 -26.31 27.51
C ALA A 293 -44.85 -25.50 28.35
N ALA A 294 -44.71 -25.78 29.64
CA ALA A 294 -43.70 -25.20 30.51
C ALA A 294 -42.35 -25.92 30.35
N ASP A 295 -42.36 -27.24 30.24
CA ASP A 295 -41.16 -28.06 30.04
C ASP A 295 -40.52 -27.75 28.68
N LYS A 296 -41.32 -27.68 27.60
CA LYS A 296 -40.82 -27.23 26.29
C LYS A 296 -40.19 -25.84 26.31
N ARG A 297 -40.77 -24.91 27.09
CA ARG A 297 -40.18 -23.57 27.26
C ARG A 297 -38.87 -23.59 28.04
N ARG A 298 -38.72 -24.53 28.99
CA ARG A 298 -37.45 -24.72 29.71
C ARG A 298 -36.39 -25.33 28.80
N GLU A 299 -36.74 -26.36 28.03
CA GLU A 299 -35.83 -26.96 27.04
C GLU A 299 -35.39 -25.95 25.97
N GLU A 300 -36.32 -25.13 25.45
CA GLU A 300 -35.99 -24.04 24.52
C GLU A 300 -35.08 -23.00 25.17
N PHE A 301 -35.31 -22.66 26.45
CA PHE A 301 -34.47 -21.71 27.17
C PHE A 301 -33.06 -22.26 27.43
N GLU A 302 -32.94 -23.53 27.84
CA GLU A 302 -31.66 -24.22 28.02
C GLU A 302 -30.90 -24.30 26.69
N ARG A 303 -31.58 -24.64 25.60
CA ARG A 303 -30.98 -24.66 24.26
C ARG A 303 -30.49 -23.28 23.82
N LEU A 304 -31.29 -22.24 24.04
CA LEU A 304 -30.87 -20.86 23.73
C LEU A 304 -29.70 -20.41 24.61
N GLN A 305 -29.66 -20.84 25.87
CA GLN A 305 -28.55 -20.56 26.78
C GLN A 305 -27.26 -21.25 26.31
N GLU A 306 -27.33 -22.52 25.91
CA GLU A 306 -26.20 -23.25 25.31
C GLU A 306 -25.71 -22.58 24.01
N GLU A 307 -26.63 -22.13 23.14
CA GLU A 307 -26.27 -21.40 21.92
C GLU A 307 -25.59 -20.05 22.24
N VAL A 308 -26.04 -19.32 23.26
CA VAL A 308 -25.38 -18.07 23.70
C VAL A 308 -23.98 -18.33 24.27
N GLU A 309 -23.82 -19.37 25.09
CA GLU A 309 -22.50 -19.74 25.64
C GLU A 309 -21.54 -20.17 24.53
N LYS A 310 -22.01 -20.96 23.56
CA LYS A 310 -21.25 -21.34 22.38
C LYS A 310 -20.82 -20.13 21.56
N LEU A 311 -21.73 -19.19 21.27
CA LEU A 311 -21.42 -17.97 20.53
C LEU A 311 -20.43 -17.08 21.29
N ARG A 312 -20.49 -17.02 22.63
CA ARG A 312 -19.48 -16.30 23.44
C ARG A 312 -18.11 -16.95 23.36
N ALA A 313 -18.02 -18.28 23.37
CA ALA A 313 -16.77 -19.01 23.20
C ALA A 313 -16.16 -18.77 21.81
N GLU A 314 -16.97 -18.85 20.75
CA GLU A 314 -16.55 -18.55 19.38
C GLU A 314 -16.09 -17.09 19.23
N GLN A 315 -16.77 -16.13 19.87
CA GLN A 315 -16.35 -14.73 19.88
C GLN A 315 -14.99 -14.54 20.59
N ALA A 316 -14.75 -15.23 21.70
CA ALA A 316 -13.48 -15.18 22.41
C ALA A 316 -12.34 -15.78 21.57
N GLU A 317 -12.59 -16.91 20.91
CA GLU A 317 -11.63 -17.54 20.00
C GLU A 317 -11.32 -16.65 18.79
N ALA A 318 -12.33 -16.01 18.19
CA ALA A 318 -12.15 -15.06 17.10
C ALA A 318 -11.30 -13.84 17.51
N LYS A 319 -11.52 -13.29 18.71
CA LYS A 319 -10.69 -12.20 19.27
C LYS A 319 -9.24 -12.65 19.48
N SER A 320 -9.03 -13.86 20.01
CA SER A 320 -7.68 -14.44 20.17
C SER A 320 -6.96 -14.58 18.83
N LYS A 321 -7.64 -15.11 17.81
CA LYS A 321 -7.12 -15.21 16.42
C LYS A 321 -6.78 -13.83 15.85
N GLN A 322 -7.62 -12.83 16.07
CA GLN A 322 -7.37 -11.45 15.61
C GLN A 322 -6.09 -10.86 16.25
N VAL A 323 -5.89 -11.06 17.56
CA VAL A 323 -4.68 -10.61 18.26
C VAL A 323 -3.44 -11.32 17.74
N ALA A 324 -3.51 -12.65 17.52
CA ALA A 324 -2.41 -13.43 16.96
C ALA A 324 -2.05 -13.01 15.52
N LEU A 325 -3.05 -12.70 14.68
CA LEU A 325 -2.81 -12.18 13.34
C LEU A 325 -2.19 -10.78 13.37
N LYS A 326 -2.65 -9.92 14.29
CA LYS A 326 -2.10 -8.57 14.46
C LYS A 326 -0.63 -8.59 14.93
N SER A 327 -0.28 -9.49 15.86
CA SER A 327 1.11 -9.63 16.29
C SER A 327 2.01 -10.18 15.18
N ARG A 328 1.53 -11.16 14.41
CA ARG A 328 2.25 -11.67 13.23
C ARG A 328 2.45 -10.60 12.17
N ALA A 329 1.42 -9.80 11.88
CA ALA A 329 1.51 -8.70 10.92
C ALA A 329 2.55 -7.66 11.38
N GLY A 330 2.55 -7.29 12.66
CA GLY A 330 3.55 -6.37 13.22
C GLY A 330 4.99 -6.91 13.10
N LEU A 331 5.20 -8.20 13.31
CA LEU A 331 6.52 -8.84 13.15
C LEU A 331 6.96 -8.84 11.68
N LEU A 332 6.08 -9.21 10.75
CA LEU A 332 6.37 -9.19 9.32
C LEU A 332 6.66 -7.77 8.81
N GLU A 333 5.93 -6.75 9.28
CA GLU A 333 6.23 -5.35 8.96
C GLU A 333 7.61 -4.92 9.49
N SER A 334 7.97 -5.33 10.70
CA SER A 334 9.30 -5.01 11.27
C SER A 334 10.44 -5.64 10.45
N GLN A 335 10.28 -6.91 10.05
CA GLN A 335 11.23 -7.61 9.19
C GLN A 335 11.34 -6.95 7.81
N LEU A 336 10.22 -6.50 7.23
CA LEU A 336 10.23 -5.79 5.96
C LEU A 336 10.97 -4.44 6.06
N ARG A 337 10.77 -3.69 7.15
CA ARG A 337 11.51 -2.44 7.41
C ARG A 337 13.02 -2.70 7.55
N GLU A 338 13.41 -3.74 8.27
CA GLU A 338 14.82 -4.12 8.45
C GLU A 338 15.46 -4.55 7.13
N MET A 339 14.78 -5.41 6.34
CA MET A 339 15.26 -5.83 5.02
C MET A 339 15.42 -4.62 4.07
N LYS A 340 14.49 -3.67 4.12
CA LYS A 340 14.59 -2.42 3.34
C LYS A 340 15.79 -1.58 3.78
N ALA A 341 16.02 -1.45 5.09
CA ALA A 341 17.19 -0.74 5.61
C ALA A 341 18.50 -1.42 5.17
N ASN A 342 18.57 -2.75 5.24
CA ASN A 342 19.72 -3.53 4.79
C ASN A 342 19.97 -3.37 3.28
N SER A 343 18.92 -3.39 2.46
CA SER A 343 19.04 -3.14 1.02
C SER A 343 19.53 -1.72 0.72
N GLN A 344 19.02 -0.71 1.43
CA GLN A 344 19.52 0.67 1.30
C GLN A 344 20.99 0.81 1.73
N PHE A 345 21.40 0.08 2.76
CA PHE A 345 22.80 0.05 3.20
C PHE A 345 23.72 -0.58 2.14
N LEU A 346 23.31 -1.71 1.55
CA LEU A 346 24.06 -2.36 0.47
C LEU A 346 24.16 -1.48 -0.78
N LEU A 347 23.09 -0.77 -1.15
CA LEU A 347 23.12 0.18 -2.26
C LEU A 347 24.12 1.31 -1.99
N ARG A 348 24.08 1.92 -0.79
CA ARG A 348 25.07 2.96 -0.42
C ARG A 348 26.50 2.43 -0.47
N LYS A 349 26.72 1.21 0.04
CA LYS A 349 28.04 0.58 -0.02
C LYS A 349 28.49 0.37 -1.48
N SER A 350 27.59 -0.08 -2.36
CA SER A 350 27.88 -0.20 -3.80
C SER A 350 28.23 1.14 -4.43
N ASP A 351 27.53 2.22 -4.09
CA ASP A 351 27.83 3.57 -4.57
C ASP A 351 29.21 4.05 -4.08
N ASP A 352 29.55 3.76 -2.82
CA ASP A 352 30.86 4.06 -2.23
C ASP A 352 31.98 3.24 -2.90
N ASP A 353 31.75 1.96 -3.18
CA ASP A 353 32.68 1.07 -3.88
C ASP A 353 32.89 1.54 -5.34
N ASP A 354 31.83 1.97 -6.04
CA ASP A 354 31.92 2.56 -7.38
C ASP A 354 32.71 3.88 -7.37
N ALA A 355 32.52 4.72 -6.36
CA ALA A 355 33.28 5.95 -6.19
C ALA A 355 34.78 5.66 -5.94
N LEU A 356 35.08 4.63 -5.14
CA LEU A 356 36.45 4.17 -4.89
C LEU A 356 37.09 3.62 -6.18
N VAL A 357 36.38 2.77 -6.94
CA VAL A 357 36.86 2.25 -8.24
C VAL A 357 37.10 3.39 -9.22
N ALA A 358 36.21 4.39 -9.28
CA ALA A 358 36.42 5.57 -10.12
C ALA A 358 37.65 6.38 -9.70
N ALA A 359 37.91 6.51 -8.39
CA ALA A 359 39.11 7.18 -7.88
C ALA A 359 40.39 6.43 -8.25
N MET A 360 40.41 5.09 -8.09
CA MET A 360 41.55 4.26 -8.49
C MET A 360 41.82 4.33 -10.01
N ARG A 361 40.77 4.27 -10.85
CA ARG A 361 40.91 4.43 -12.30
C ARG A 361 41.51 5.78 -12.68
N ARG A 362 41.13 6.87 -12.00
CA ARG A 362 41.74 8.20 -12.22
C ARG A 362 43.21 8.25 -11.79
N GLN A 363 43.59 7.57 -10.70
CA GLN A 363 45.00 7.48 -10.30
C GLN A 363 45.83 6.68 -11.31
N MET A 364 45.32 5.56 -11.79
CA MET A 364 46.00 4.78 -12.84
C MET A 364 46.12 5.56 -14.15
N GLY A 365 45.07 6.28 -14.56
CA GLY A 365 45.11 7.17 -15.73
C GLY A 365 46.20 8.23 -15.61
N ARG A 366 46.30 8.92 -14.46
CA ARG A 366 47.36 9.91 -14.22
C ARG A 366 48.77 9.33 -14.24
N ARG A 367 48.96 8.10 -13.73
CA ARG A 367 50.27 7.43 -13.78
C ARG A 367 50.64 6.98 -15.19
N ALA A 368 49.67 6.54 -15.98
CA ALA A 368 49.89 6.20 -17.39
C ALA A 368 50.29 7.46 -18.19
N GLU A 369 49.62 8.59 -17.95
CA GLU A 369 49.95 9.89 -18.57
C GLU A 369 51.32 10.44 -18.12
N ALA A 370 51.74 10.21 -16.87
CA ALA A 370 53.04 10.63 -16.36
C ALA A 370 54.20 9.75 -16.89
N GLY A 371 53.95 8.45 -17.11
CA GLY A 371 54.96 7.51 -17.62
C GLY A 371 55.42 7.76 -19.05
N ASP A 372 54.68 8.55 -19.84
CA ASP A 372 55.06 8.94 -21.20
C ASP A 372 55.91 10.24 -21.26
N VAL A 373 56.15 10.92 -20.13
CA VAL A 373 56.80 12.25 -20.11
C VAL A 373 58.15 12.29 -19.38
N GLU A 374 58.51 11.28 -18.57
CA GLU A 374 59.70 11.30 -17.72
C GLU A 374 60.77 10.27 -18.14
N GLU A 375 61.35 10.46 -19.32
CA GLU A 375 62.79 10.21 -19.51
C GLU A 375 63.46 11.58 -19.43
N LEU A 376 63.86 12.02 -18.23
CA LEU A 376 64.97 12.96 -17.91
C LEU A 376 64.78 13.56 -16.48
N ASP A 377 65.45 12.97 -15.47
CA ASP A 377 65.78 13.53 -14.13
C ASP A 377 64.97 13.12 -12.86
N GLU A 378 64.54 11.86 -12.71
CA GLU A 378 63.65 11.40 -11.60
C GLU A 378 64.27 10.87 -10.28
N GLY A 379 65.57 10.98 -10.04
CA GLY A 379 66.18 10.31 -8.86
C GLY A 379 65.78 10.91 -7.50
N GLY A 380 65.56 12.23 -7.44
CA GLY A 380 65.33 12.96 -6.18
C GLY A 380 63.87 13.25 -5.85
N ALA A 381 63.05 13.52 -6.87
CA ALA A 381 61.63 13.86 -6.70
C ALA A 381 60.79 12.63 -6.31
N ALA A 382 61.06 11.47 -6.93
CA ALA A 382 60.39 10.21 -6.63
C ALA A 382 60.63 9.75 -5.18
N ALA A 383 61.82 10.00 -4.61
CA ALA A 383 62.13 9.66 -3.22
C ALA A 383 61.32 10.52 -2.22
N ALA A 384 61.18 11.82 -2.49
CA ALA A 384 60.38 12.73 -1.66
C ALA A 384 58.87 12.42 -1.77
N GLU A 385 58.39 12.04 -2.96
CA GLU A 385 57.00 11.60 -3.16
C GLU A 385 56.71 10.27 -2.43
N LEU A 386 57.66 9.32 -2.48
CA LEU A 386 57.55 8.05 -1.76
C LEU A 386 57.49 8.25 -0.23
N GLU A 387 58.25 9.21 0.31
CA GLU A 387 58.25 9.54 1.73
C GLU A 387 56.93 10.24 2.14
N GLY A 388 56.39 11.11 1.28
CA GLY A 388 55.05 11.70 1.47
C GLY A 388 53.92 10.67 1.49
N LEU A 389 53.94 9.71 0.54
CA LEU A 389 52.96 8.61 0.49
C LEU A 389 53.07 7.65 1.68
N ARG A 390 54.27 7.53 2.28
CA ARG A 390 54.48 6.77 3.52
C ARG A 390 53.84 7.46 4.71
N GLN A 391 54.04 8.77 4.85
CA GLN A 391 53.43 9.55 5.94
C GLN A 391 51.90 9.55 5.82
N GLU A 392 51.34 9.67 4.62
CA GLU A 392 49.88 9.60 4.40
C GLU A 392 49.33 8.19 4.75
N ASN A 393 50.07 7.12 4.45
CA ASN A 393 49.69 5.76 4.87
C ASN A 393 49.69 5.59 6.39
N GLU A 394 50.70 6.10 7.08
CA GLU A 394 50.75 6.07 8.55
C GLU A 394 49.59 6.84 9.16
N GLU A 395 49.22 8.00 8.59
CA GLU A 395 48.07 8.76 9.06
C GLU A 395 46.73 8.03 8.83
N LEU A 396 46.54 7.43 7.65
CA LEU A 396 45.37 6.62 7.33
C LEU A 396 45.27 5.38 8.24
N GLN A 397 46.38 4.70 8.51
CA GLN A 397 46.42 3.60 9.48
C GLN A 397 46.02 4.06 10.88
N GLY A 398 46.53 5.21 11.34
CA GLY A 398 46.15 5.79 12.63
C GLY A 398 44.68 6.23 12.69
N GLN A 399 44.05 6.60 11.57
CA GLN A 399 42.60 6.85 11.52
C GLN A 399 41.80 5.55 11.62
N LEU A 400 42.25 4.49 10.94
CA LEU A 400 41.60 3.19 10.92
C LEU A 400 41.65 2.51 12.30
N GLU A 401 42.77 2.61 13.01
CA GLU A 401 42.90 2.16 14.41
C GLU A 401 41.95 2.91 15.35
N ARG A 402 41.84 4.24 15.21
CA ARG A 402 40.90 5.05 15.99
C ARG A 402 39.44 4.63 15.73
N GLN A 403 39.08 4.41 14.47
CA GLN A 403 37.74 3.91 14.12
C GLN A 403 37.48 2.51 14.68
N ALA A 404 38.45 1.60 14.59
CA ALA A 404 38.36 0.26 15.18
C ALA A 404 38.12 0.33 16.69
N GLN A 405 38.81 1.24 17.39
CA GLN A 405 38.66 1.44 18.82
C GLN A 405 37.26 1.99 19.19
N ILE A 406 36.73 2.92 18.40
CA ILE A 406 35.36 3.45 18.57
C ILE A 406 34.32 2.34 18.37
N VAL A 407 34.47 1.49 17.35
CA VAL A 407 33.56 0.37 17.10
C VAL A 407 33.58 -0.63 18.26
N VAL A 408 34.75 -0.94 18.81
CA VAL A 408 34.87 -1.81 19.99
C VAL A 408 34.18 -1.18 21.20
N GLN A 409 34.38 0.12 21.46
CA GLN A 409 33.69 0.82 22.54
C GLN A 409 32.17 0.84 22.35
N LEU A 410 31.67 1.08 21.14
CA LEU A 410 30.24 1.05 20.84
C LEU A 410 29.64 -0.34 21.01
N ARG A 411 30.37 -1.40 20.60
CA ARG A 411 29.95 -2.79 20.84
C ARG A 411 29.89 -3.10 22.34
N GLN A 412 30.90 -2.68 23.11
CA GLN A 412 30.89 -2.86 24.56
C GLN A 412 29.75 -2.10 25.23
N LYS A 413 29.49 -0.84 24.84
CA LYS A 413 28.36 -0.05 25.34
C LYS A 413 27.02 -0.65 24.95
N SER A 414 26.87 -1.17 23.73
CA SER A 414 25.66 -1.86 23.28
C SER A 414 25.42 -3.17 24.04
N LEU A 415 26.48 -3.95 24.27
CA LEU A 415 26.43 -5.14 25.13
C LEU A 415 26.04 -4.78 26.57
N ALA A 416 26.63 -3.74 27.15
CA ALA A 416 26.29 -3.26 28.49
C ALA A 416 24.83 -2.79 28.57
N ALA A 417 24.37 -2.00 27.60
CA ALA A 417 22.98 -1.53 27.54
C ALA A 417 21.98 -2.67 27.29
N SER A 418 22.36 -3.71 26.54
CA SER A 418 21.55 -4.91 26.36
C SER A 418 21.48 -5.76 27.63
N CYS A 419 22.59 -5.86 28.38
CA CYS A 419 22.61 -6.50 29.69
C CYS A 419 21.76 -5.73 30.71
N GLU A 420 21.83 -4.40 30.74
CA GLU A 420 21.01 -3.57 31.65
C GLU A 420 19.52 -3.64 31.27
N ASN A 421 19.16 -3.49 29.99
CA ASN A 421 17.75 -3.49 29.56
C ASN A 421 17.13 -4.90 29.54
N GLY A 422 17.92 -5.95 29.31
CA GLY A 422 17.47 -7.34 29.38
C GLY A 422 17.39 -7.89 30.81
N SER A 423 18.23 -7.38 31.72
CA SER A 423 18.28 -7.85 33.12
C SER A 423 17.28 -7.14 34.04
N VAL A 424 16.83 -5.92 33.74
CA VAL A 424 15.88 -5.18 34.60
C VAL A 424 14.49 -5.83 34.70
N ARG A 425 14.11 -6.75 33.79
CA ARG A 425 12.79 -7.42 33.88
C ARG A 425 12.80 -8.76 34.64
N LEU A 426 13.96 -9.36 34.91
CA LEU A 426 14.11 -10.59 35.70
C LEU A 426 15.45 -10.55 36.45
N GLY A 427 15.65 -9.53 37.28
CA GLY A 427 16.87 -9.37 38.07
C GLY A 427 17.10 -10.53 39.05
N PRO A 428 18.36 -10.92 39.35
CA PRO A 428 18.65 -12.15 40.10
C PRO A 428 18.63 -12.01 41.64
N LYS A 429 18.03 -10.96 42.23
CA LYS A 429 18.16 -10.73 43.70
C LYS A 429 16.96 -10.16 44.46
N SER A 430 15.76 -10.11 43.87
CA SER A 430 14.54 -9.79 44.64
C SER A 430 13.75 -11.07 44.95
N ALA A 431 14.34 -11.91 45.80
CA ALA A 431 13.57 -12.66 46.80
C ALA A 431 13.14 -11.62 47.86
N GLU A 432 11.94 -11.58 48.40
CA GLU A 432 11.11 -12.68 48.88
C GLU A 432 9.62 -12.33 48.75
N SER A 433 8.78 -13.37 48.69
CA SER A 433 7.31 -13.37 48.60
C SER A 433 6.72 -13.31 47.18
N SER A 434 6.36 -14.50 46.69
CA SER A 434 5.54 -14.81 45.50
C SER A 434 6.13 -14.48 44.13
N VAL A 435 7.26 -15.11 43.77
CA VAL A 435 7.52 -15.39 42.34
C VAL A 435 6.53 -16.47 41.94
N SER A 436 5.58 -16.13 41.06
CA SER A 436 4.59 -17.09 40.58
C SER A 436 5.26 -18.25 39.83
N ASP A 437 4.75 -19.48 39.94
CA ASP A 437 5.28 -20.65 39.23
C ASP A 437 5.47 -20.40 37.71
N ARG A 438 4.62 -19.53 37.15
CA ARG A 438 4.69 -19.11 35.75
C ARG A 438 5.98 -18.35 35.42
N GLN A 439 6.46 -17.49 36.32
CA GLN A 439 7.72 -16.76 36.15
C GLN A 439 8.94 -17.68 36.26
N LEU A 440 8.88 -18.71 37.12
CA LEU A 440 9.92 -19.74 37.20
C LEU A 440 9.98 -20.55 35.90
N ILE A 441 8.84 -20.95 35.35
CA ILE A 441 8.77 -21.68 34.06
C ILE A 441 9.33 -20.83 32.92
N ASP A 442 8.94 -19.56 32.85
CA ASP A 442 9.43 -18.65 31.80
C ASP A 442 10.94 -18.38 31.95
N ARG A 443 11.44 -18.27 33.19
CA ARG A 443 12.88 -18.14 33.48
C ARG A 443 13.66 -19.39 33.08
N VAL A 444 13.15 -20.59 33.37
CA VAL A 444 13.76 -21.86 32.96
C VAL A 444 13.82 -21.96 31.44
N ARG A 445 12.72 -21.64 30.74
CA ARG A 445 12.69 -21.64 29.26
C ARG A 445 13.67 -20.66 28.64
N PHE A 446 13.80 -19.47 29.23
CA PHE A 446 14.78 -18.49 28.78
C PHE A 446 16.22 -19.01 28.94
N LEU A 447 16.56 -19.57 30.11
CA LEU A 447 17.88 -20.14 30.37
C LEU A 447 18.18 -21.35 29.47
N GLU A 448 17.19 -22.17 29.13
CA GLU A 448 17.35 -23.27 28.17
C GLU A 448 17.69 -22.78 26.76
N ALA A 449 16.98 -21.74 26.29
CA ALA A 449 17.25 -21.14 24.99
C ALA A 449 18.64 -20.46 24.94
N GLU A 450 19.07 -19.83 26.03
CA GLU A 450 20.40 -19.23 26.15
C GLU A 450 21.50 -20.30 26.17
N ASN A 451 21.31 -21.40 26.92
CA ASN A 451 22.23 -22.54 26.95
C ASN A 451 22.37 -23.18 25.56
N GLN A 452 21.28 -23.32 24.81
CA GLN A 452 21.33 -23.87 23.46
C GLN A 452 22.18 -22.99 22.53
N LYS A 453 22.03 -21.66 22.60
CA LYS A 453 22.84 -20.72 21.81
C LYS A 453 24.32 -20.75 22.20
N ALA A 454 24.61 -20.78 23.49
CA ALA A 454 25.99 -20.89 23.97
C ALA A 454 26.63 -22.23 23.55
N GLY A 455 25.86 -23.32 23.53
CA GLY A 455 26.28 -24.63 23.04
C GLY A 455 26.66 -24.63 21.56
N GLU A 456 25.83 -24.03 20.70
CA GLU A 456 26.14 -23.88 19.27
C GLU A 456 27.40 -23.02 19.05
N HIS A 457 27.59 -21.96 19.84
CA HIS A 457 28.79 -21.11 19.73
C HIS A 457 30.07 -21.85 20.17
N VAL A 458 29.99 -22.67 21.22
CA VAL A 458 31.08 -23.57 21.62
C VAL A 458 31.36 -24.62 20.53
N ARG A 459 30.32 -25.15 19.87
CA ARG A 459 30.46 -26.10 18.77
C ARG A 459 31.20 -25.49 17.59
N LEU A 460 30.78 -24.31 17.13
CA LEU A 460 31.42 -23.59 16.02
C LEU A 460 32.88 -23.22 16.33
N LEU A 461 33.17 -22.74 17.54
CA LEU A 461 34.55 -22.42 17.93
C LEU A 461 35.43 -23.67 18.01
N ARG A 462 34.86 -24.83 18.39
CA ARG A 462 35.57 -26.11 18.37
C ARG A 462 35.83 -26.58 16.92
N GLU A 463 34.83 -26.49 16.06
CA GLU A 463 34.94 -26.83 14.62
C GLU A 463 36.01 -25.98 13.93
N GLN A 464 36.03 -24.66 14.16
CA GLN A 464 37.10 -23.77 13.67
C GLN A 464 38.50 -24.14 14.19
N LEU A 465 38.59 -24.70 15.41
CA LEU A 465 39.85 -25.13 16.01
C LEU A 465 40.32 -26.48 15.44
N GLU A 466 39.39 -27.36 15.10
CA GLU A 466 39.65 -28.66 14.47
C GLU A 466 40.03 -28.50 12.99
N GLU A 467 39.32 -27.64 12.25
CA GLU A 467 39.63 -27.29 10.85
C GLU A 467 41.00 -26.63 10.70
N GLY A 468 41.39 -25.78 11.66
CA GLY A 468 42.72 -25.15 11.66
C GLY A 468 43.88 -26.08 12.04
N GLY A 469 43.60 -27.26 12.62
CA GLY A 469 44.60 -28.23 13.10
C GLY A 469 44.78 -29.46 12.22
N GLY A 470 43.81 -29.78 11.35
CA GLY A 470 43.88 -30.91 10.42
C GLY A 470 44.70 -30.58 9.19
N GLY A 471 45.91 -31.12 9.09
CA GLY A 471 46.86 -30.89 7.99
C GLY A 471 46.45 -31.49 6.65
N SER A 472 45.30 -31.10 6.09
CA SER A 472 44.87 -31.48 4.75
C SER A 472 44.46 -30.26 3.94
N GLY A 473 45.42 -29.71 3.21
CA GLY A 473 45.19 -28.99 1.96
C GLY A 473 44.61 -27.57 2.06
N SER A 474 45.50 -26.58 1.92
CA SER A 474 45.19 -25.27 1.30
C SER A 474 44.44 -24.21 2.13
N SER A 475 44.67 -24.11 3.44
CA SER A 475 44.38 -22.89 4.20
C SER A 475 45.61 -22.44 5.00
N ARG A 476 45.97 -21.15 4.89
CA ARG A 476 47.10 -20.57 5.63
C ARG A 476 46.89 -20.82 7.14
N PRO A 477 47.90 -21.34 7.87
CA PRO A 477 47.76 -21.60 9.30
C PRO A 477 47.47 -20.30 10.05
N PHE A 478 46.50 -20.34 10.97
CA PHE A 478 46.25 -19.23 11.89
C PHE A 478 47.53 -18.94 12.69
N SER A 479 47.81 -17.65 12.93
CA SER A 479 48.90 -17.26 13.85
C SER A 479 48.72 -17.95 15.20
N ALA A 480 49.82 -18.43 15.78
CA ALA A 480 49.83 -19.14 17.07
C ALA A 480 49.14 -18.33 18.19
N GLU A 481 49.18 -17.01 18.12
CA GLU A 481 48.52 -16.12 19.06
C GLU A 481 46.98 -16.08 18.88
N SER A 482 46.50 -16.20 17.63
CA SER A 482 45.07 -16.27 17.34
C SER A 482 44.46 -17.60 17.82
N THR A 483 45.20 -18.70 17.70
CA THR A 483 44.71 -20.02 18.13
C THR A 483 44.66 -20.13 19.66
N LEU A 484 45.61 -19.52 20.39
CA LEU A 484 45.58 -19.43 21.85
C LEU A 484 44.36 -18.62 22.33
N ASN A 485 44.13 -17.44 21.75
CA ASN A 485 42.96 -16.61 22.06
C ASN A 485 41.62 -17.32 21.78
N LEU A 486 41.56 -18.15 20.73
CA LEU A 486 40.36 -18.95 20.42
C LEU A 486 40.12 -20.05 21.46
N LYS A 487 41.19 -20.74 21.90
CA LYS A 487 41.14 -21.77 22.95
C LYS A 487 40.69 -21.19 24.30
N ASP A 488 41.20 -20.01 24.67
CA ASP A 488 40.80 -19.36 25.93
C ASP A 488 39.33 -18.91 25.90
N LYS A 489 38.86 -18.38 24.76
CA LYS A 489 37.43 -18.08 24.57
C LYS A 489 36.55 -19.33 24.62
N LEU A 490 36.99 -20.44 24.03
CA LEU A 490 36.29 -21.73 24.09
C LEU A 490 36.19 -22.24 25.53
N ARG A 491 37.26 -22.09 26.32
CA ARG A 491 37.29 -22.44 27.74
C ARG A 491 36.33 -21.57 28.55
N GLN A 492 36.35 -20.26 28.33
CA GLN A 492 35.48 -19.32 29.04
C GLN A 492 33.98 -19.55 28.72
N LEU A 493 33.65 -19.84 27.46
CA LEU A 493 32.27 -20.14 27.07
C LEU A 493 31.79 -21.49 27.57
N SER A 494 32.65 -22.52 27.56
CA SER A 494 32.30 -23.83 28.11
C SER A 494 32.09 -23.80 29.62
N GLU A 495 32.86 -23.00 30.36
CA GLU A 495 32.67 -22.81 31.80
C GLU A 495 31.36 -22.05 32.12
N ARG A 496 31.03 -21.02 31.32
CA ARG A 496 29.74 -20.31 31.43
C ARG A 496 28.54 -21.20 31.14
N LEU A 497 28.62 -22.03 30.09
CA LEU A 497 27.59 -23.03 29.76
C LEU A 497 27.39 -23.99 30.94
N ALA A 498 28.48 -24.54 31.49
CA ALA A 498 28.41 -25.46 32.62
C ALA A 498 27.83 -24.80 33.89
N ALA A 499 28.10 -23.51 34.13
CA ALA A 499 27.51 -22.77 35.25
C ALA A 499 26.00 -22.57 35.09
N ALA A 500 25.55 -22.18 33.89
CA ALA A 500 24.14 -21.97 33.59
C ALA A 500 23.34 -23.29 33.58
N GLU A 501 23.93 -24.40 33.15
CA GLU A 501 23.32 -25.73 33.26
C GLU A 501 23.12 -26.16 34.72
N ARG A 502 24.08 -25.87 35.60
CA ARG A 502 23.93 -26.13 37.05
C ARG A 502 22.82 -25.28 37.67
N GLU A 503 22.71 -24.01 37.30
CA GLU A 503 21.62 -23.13 37.76
C GLU A 503 20.26 -23.66 37.32
N ASN A 504 20.13 -24.05 36.05
CA ASN A 504 18.88 -24.60 35.51
C ASN A 504 18.47 -25.91 36.21
N LYS A 505 19.45 -26.78 36.49
CA LYS A 505 19.25 -27.99 37.29
C LYS A 505 18.81 -27.66 38.73
N SER A 506 19.36 -26.61 39.34
CA SER A 506 18.95 -26.15 40.67
C SER A 506 17.52 -25.62 40.70
N LEU A 507 17.11 -24.83 39.69
CA LEU A 507 15.74 -24.31 39.59
C LEU A 507 14.71 -25.43 39.39
N ARG A 508 15.06 -26.49 38.64
CA ARG A 508 14.21 -27.67 38.44
C ARG A 508 14.12 -28.56 39.69
N GLN A 509 15.15 -28.54 40.54
CA GLN A 509 15.19 -29.34 41.77
C GLN A 509 14.57 -28.63 42.97
N GLN A 510 14.22 -27.35 42.86
CA GLN A 510 13.55 -26.61 43.93
C GLN A 510 12.11 -27.14 44.06
N PRO A 511 11.77 -27.95 45.08
CA PRO A 511 10.42 -28.49 45.21
C PRO A 511 9.47 -27.34 45.56
N ALA A 512 8.28 -27.34 44.93
CA ALA A 512 7.16 -26.46 45.25
C ALA A 512 6.64 -26.73 46.68
N SER A 513 7.45 -26.39 47.68
CA SER A 513 7.26 -26.72 49.10
C SER A 513 6.50 -25.63 49.86
N GLY A 514 5.62 -24.90 49.17
CA GLY A 514 4.84 -23.82 49.77
C GLY A 514 3.35 -23.99 49.55
N GLY A 515 2.66 -24.55 50.54
CA GLY A 515 1.22 -24.33 50.71
C GLY A 515 0.35 -25.58 50.72
N ASP A 516 0.56 -26.46 51.71
CA ASP A 516 -0.47 -27.44 52.10
C ASP A 516 -0.78 -27.27 53.60
N ASP A 517 -1.26 -26.08 53.96
CA ASP A 517 -1.93 -25.81 55.24
C ASP A 517 -3.40 -25.50 54.95
N SER A 518 -4.23 -26.54 54.87
CA SER A 518 -5.68 -26.43 54.98
C SER A 518 -6.15 -27.13 56.25
N PRO A 519 -6.85 -26.44 57.17
CA PRO A 519 -7.55 -27.11 58.26
C PRO A 519 -8.92 -27.62 57.79
N ALA A 520 -9.23 -28.82 58.27
CA ALA A 520 -10.45 -29.57 58.04
C ALA A 520 -11.75 -28.81 58.35
N SER A 521 -12.84 -29.14 57.63
CA SER A 521 -14.13 -29.64 58.20
C SER A 521 -15.30 -29.53 57.21
N ARG A 522 -15.81 -30.67 56.71
CA ARG A 522 -17.18 -31.23 56.92
C ARG A 522 -17.69 -32.08 55.73
N PRO A 523 -18.43 -33.17 55.99
CA PRO A 523 -18.91 -34.11 54.98
C PRO A 523 -20.37 -33.83 54.57
N GLY A 524 -20.74 -34.16 53.33
CA GLY A 524 -22.14 -34.09 52.91
C GLY A 524 -22.42 -34.56 51.48
N SER A 525 -22.87 -35.81 51.38
CA SER A 525 -23.91 -36.28 50.45
C SER A 525 -23.59 -36.54 48.98
N ARG A 526 -23.61 -37.84 48.68
CA ARG A 526 -23.78 -38.50 47.39
C ARG A 526 -24.96 -37.93 46.58
N SER A 527 -24.74 -37.74 45.27
CA SER A 527 -25.70 -38.17 44.25
C SER A 527 -24.99 -38.39 42.90
N SER A 528 -25.24 -39.58 42.37
CA SER A 528 -24.79 -40.13 41.09
C SER A 528 -25.33 -39.36 39.89
N SER A 529 -24.47 -38.95 38.97
CA SER A 529 -24.80 -38.96 37.54
C SER A 529 -23.54 -39.24 36.71
N ARG A 530 -23.76 -40.11 35.73
CA ARG A 530 -22.80 -40.86 34.93
C ARG A 530 -22.59 -40.08 33.63
N GLY A 531 -21.41 -39.49 33.45
CA GLY A 531 -21.00 -38.82 32.23
C GLY A 531 -19.76 -39.49 31.64
N MET A 532 -19.92 -40.16 30.50
CA MET A 532 -18.85 -40.80 29.73
C MET A 532 -17.88 -39.73 29.20
N SER A 533 -16.66 -39.68 29.73
CA SER A 533 -15.54 -39.02 29.06
C SER A 533 -14.74 -40.07 28.29
N GLY A 534 -14.89 -40.10 26.97
CA GLY A 534 -14.03 -40.86 26.08
C GLY A 534 -12.60 -40.34 26.17
N ALA A 535 -11.71 -41.15 26.72
CA ALA A 535 -10.28 -40.94 26.64
C ALA A 535 -9.87 -40.98 25.15
N GLY A 536 -9.37 -39.86 24.64
CA GLY A 536 -8.73 -39.80 23.33
C GLY A 536 -7.49 -40.70 23.28
N PRO A 537 -7.07 -41.14 22.08
CA PRO A 537 -6.03 -42.14 21.92
C PRO A 537 -4.71 -41.65 22.51
N ASP A 538 -4.14 -42.56 23.29
CA ASP A 538 -2.92 -42.50 24.06
C ASP A 538 -1.81 -41.69 23.34
N ALA A 539 -1.37 -40.59 23.96
CA ALA A 539 -0.24 -39.79 23.47
C ALA A 539 1.04 -40.66 23.32
N GLU A 540 1.11 -41.78 24.05
CA GLU A 540 2.15 -42.77 23.94
C GLU A 540 2.16 -43.50 22.59
N GLN A 541 0.99 -43.69 21.96
CA GLN A 541 0.86 -44.35 20.66
C GLN A 541 1.38 -43.46 19.52
N VAL A 542 1.18 -42.14 19.63
CA VAL A 542 1.69 -41.13 18.68
C VAL A 542 3.21 -40.98 18.79
N LEU A 543 3.76 -41.12 20.01
CA LEU A 543 5.21 -41.11 20.23
C LEU A 543 5.89 -42.35 19.64
N ARG A 544 5.32 -43.54 19.84
CA ARG A 544 5.84 -44.79 19.25
C ARG A 544 5.79 -44.77 17.72
N HIS A 545 4.74 -44.19 17.12
CA HIS A 545 4.64 -44.04 15.67
C HIS A 545 5.68 -43.05 15.10
N ASN A 546 5.95 -41.95 15.81
CA ASN A 546 6.99 -41.00 15.40
C ASN A 546 8.42 -41.59 15.52
N GLU A 547 8.69 -42.42 16.52
CA GLU A 547 9.98 -43.11 16.61
C GLU A 547 10.17 -44.14 15.50
N ALA A 548 9.11 -44.84 15.09
CA ALA A 548 9.16 -45.77 13.95
C ALA A 548 9.50 -45.04 12.64
N LEU A 549 8.82 -43.92 12.36
CA LEU A 549 9.09 -43.07 11.19
C LEU A 549 10.52 -42.52 11.16
N LYS A 550 11.06 -42.12 12.32
CA LYS A 550 12.47 -41.67 12.41
C LYS A 550 13.46 -42.76 12.04
N ARG A 551 13.23 -44.01 12.47
CA ARG A 551 14.11 -45.14 12.12
C ARG A 551 14.04 -45.47 10.63
N GLU A 552 12.88 -45.28 10.01
CA GLU A 552 12.67 -45.53 8.59
C GLU A 552 13.33 -44.46 7.71
N VAL A 553 13.29 -43.18 8.11
CA VAL A 553 14.00 -42.09 7.42
C VAL A 553 15.52 -42.28 7.49
N VAL A 554 16.06 -42.72 8.64
CA VAL A 554 17.50 -43.03 8.77
C VAL A 554 17.89 -44.20 7.87
N ARG A 555 17.03 -45.23 7.78
CA ARG A 555 17.25 -46.38 6.89
C ARG A 555 17.22 -45.99 5.42
N LEU A 556 16.30 -45.10 5.00
CA LEU A 556 16.22 -44.60 3.62
C LEU A 556 17.40 -43.70 3.25
N ARG A 557 17.88 -42.88 4.20
CA ARG A 557 19.07 -42.04 4.00
C ARG A 557 20.35 -42.86 3.86
N ALA A 558 20.43 -44.02 4.50
CA ALA A 558 21.53 -44.96 4.36
C ALA A 558 21.51 -45.77 3.04
N GLN A 559 20.44 -45.70 2.25
CA GLN A 559 20.27 -46.46 1.00
C GLN A 559 20.50 -45.62 -0.27
N LEU A 560 20.83 -44.34 -0.15
CA LEU A 560 21.10 -43.48 -1.31
C LEU A 560 22.60 -43.54 -1.69
N PRO A 561 22.94 -44.02 -2.91
CA PRO A 561 24.31 -44.06 -3.37
C PRO A 561 24.80 -42.65 -3.76
N LEU A 562 25.97 -42.27 -3.24
CA LEU A 562 26.73 -41.09 -3.65
C LEU A 562 27.22 -41.30 -5.10
N GLN A 563 26.61 -40.62 -6.06
CA GLN A 563 27.14 -40.48 -7.42
C GLN A 563 27.88 -39.15 -7.58
N SER A 564 29.21 -39.28 -7.55
CA SER A 564 30.26 -38.56 -8.27
C SER A 564 29.97 -37.16 -8.83
N GLU A 565 30.76 -36.21 -8.33
CA GLU A 565 31.30 -35.07 -9.06
C GLU A 565 31.91 -35.50 -10.39
N GLN A 566 31.56 -34.83 -11.50
CA GLN A 566 32.49 -34.48 -12.57
C GLN A 566 31.83 -33.55 -13.61
N SER A 567 32.60 -32.54 -14.00
CA SER A 567 32.38 -31.56 -15.08
C SER A 567 31.38 -30.43 -14.79
N PHE A 568 31.87 -29.19 -14.75
CA PHE A 568 31.56 -28.19 -15.78
C PHE A 568 32.53 -27.00 -15.62
N GLY A 569 33.23 -26.69 -16.71
CA GLY A 569 34.24 -25.63 -16.76
C GLY A 569 33.65 -24.26 -17.13
N SER A 570 34.39 -23.23 -16.69
CA SER A 570 34.72 -21.99 -17.39
C SER A 570 33.71 -21.45 -18.42
N LEU A 571 32.95 -20.42 -18.02
CA LEU A 571 32.52 -19.34 -18.91
C LEU A 571 32.45 -18.03 -18.10
N ASP A 572 33.56 -17.30 -18.10
CA ASP A 572 33.68 -15.91 -17.68
C ASP A 572 33.88 -15.08 -18.96
N SER A 573 32.86 -14.31 -19.38
CA SER A 573 32.99 -13.09 -20.20
C SER A 573 31.63 -12.64 -20.75
N SER A 574 31.44 -11.32 -20.75
CA SER A 574 30.40 -10.54 -21.47
C SER A 574 29.20 -10.11 -20.62
N VAL A 575 29.33 -9.01 -19.86
CA VAL A 575 28.33 -7.91 -19.82
C VAL A 575 29.03 -6.62 -19.39
N ALA A 576 29.44 -5.80 -20.36
CA ALA A 576 29.83 -4.42 -20.12
C ALA A 576 29.31 -3.58 -21.30
N LEU A 577 28.12 -2.98 -21.17
CA LEU A 577 27.69 -1.84 -21.99
C LEU A 577 26.32 -1.35 -21.50
N LEU A 578 26.30 -0.13 -20.94
CA LEU A 578 25.26 0.91 -21.01
C LEU A 578 25.52 1.93 -19.89
N ARG A 579 26.18 3.05 -20.22
CA ARG A 579 26.32 4.22 -19.35
C ARG A 579 25.91 5.47 -20.13
N PHE A 580 24.91 6.17 -19.63
CA PHE A 580 24.47 7.47 -20.13
C PHE A 580 25.36 8.60 -19.56
N PRO A 581 25.67 9.67 -20.32
CA PRO A 581 26.41 10.81 -19.80
C PRO A 581 25.48 11.78 -19.05
N VAL A 582 25.83 12.11 -17.80
CA VAL A 582 25.23 13.23 -17.05
C VAL A 582 26.18 14.43 -17.17
N GLY A 583 25.62 15.55 -17.64
CA GLY A 583 26.34 16.80 -17.92
C GLY A 583 27.00 17.43 -16.69
N LYS A 584 28.16 18.04 -16.93
CA LYS A 584 28.97 18.81 -15.98
C LYS A 584 28.26 20.14 -15.65
N VAL A 585 28.06 20.41 -14.36
CA VAL A 585 27.75 21.75 -13.85
C VAL A 585 29.03 22.34 -13.24
N GLY A 586 29.40 23.53 -13.71
CA GLY A 586 30.64 24.22 -13.36
C GLY A 586 30.77 24.61 -11.89
N LYS A 587 31.96 24.42 -11.34
CA LYS A 587 32.39 24.94 -10.04
C LYS A 587 32.84 26.40 -10.20
N VAL A 588 32.16 27.32 -9.50
CA VAL A 588 32.65 28.68 -9.27
C VAL A 588 33.58 28.66 -8.05
N GLY A 589 34.79 29.18 -8.23
CA GLY A 589 35.83 29.24 -7.22
C GLY A 589 35.51 30.19 -6.06
N LYS A 590 36.12 29.93 -4.91
CA LYS A 590 36.11 30.83 -3.76
C LYS A 590 37.49 30.83 -3.11
N VAL A 591 38.17 31.97 -3.21
CA VAL A 591 39.46 32.26 -2.55
C VAL A 591 39.27 33.49 -1.65
N GLY A 592 39.73 33.35 -0.40
CA GLY A 592 40.11 34.42 0.54
C GLY A 592 38.97 35.16 1.26
N ARG A 593 39.13 35.68 2.49
CA ARG A 593 40.18 35.62 3.51
C ARG A 593 39.61 36.29 4.78
N THR A 594 39.94 35.76 5.96
CA THR A 594 40.25 36.44 7.25
C THR A 594 39.33 37.49 7.93
N LEU A 595 39.02 37.15 9.19
CA LEU A 595 39.21 37.91 10.46
C LEU A 595 38.16 38.94 10.97
N LEU A 596 37.81 38.67 12.24
CA LEU A 596 37.59 39.58 13.40
C LEU A 596 36.17 40.06 13.79
N THR A 597 36.03 40.11 15.12
CA THR A 597 35.16 40.94 15.98
C THR A 597 33.72 40.51 16.35
N THR A 598 33.65 39.84 17.50
CA THR A 598 32.92 40.14 18.75
C THR A 598 31.75 41.16 18.77
N THR A 599 30.72 40.74 19.52
CA THR A 599 29.65 41.48 20.25
C THR A 599 28.26 41.46 19.63
N GLY A 600 27.28 41.31 20.53
CA GLY A 600 25.99 40.71 20.24
C GLY A 600 24.91 41.66 19.75
N THR A 601 23.90 41.07 19.13
CA THR A 601 22.62 41.72 18.83
C THR A 601 21.51 40.68 18.75
N MET A 602 20.32 41.14 19.09
CA MET A 602 19.10 40.40 19.40
C MET A 602 18.63 39.40 18.35
N ALA A 603 17.90 38.40 18.85
CA ALA A 603 17.21 37.34 18.12
C ALA A 603 16.44 37.86 16.89
N SER A 604 17.01 37.69 15.70
CA SER A 604 16.28 37.80 14.45
C SER A 604 15.43 36.54 14.27
N MET A 605 14.12 36.69 14.18
CA MET A 605 13.24 35.60 13.72
C MET A 605 13.74 35.10 12.35
N PRO A 606 13.83 33.78 12.14
CA PRO A 606 14.28 33.24 10.86
C PRO A 606 13.31 33.71 9.77
N LYS A 607 13.83 34.42 8.76
CA LYS A 607 13.09 34.78 7.55
C LYS A 607 12.69 33.48 6.84
N VAL A 608 11.42 33.07 7.00
CA VAL A 608 10.89 31.76 6.56
C VAL A 608 10.76 31.64 5.03
N PHE A 609 10.92 32.74 4.28
CA PHE A 609 10.77 32.72 2.82
C PHE A 609 12.11 33.01 2.14
N SER A 610 12.82 31.94 1.76
CA SER A 610 13.91 32.01 0.80
C SER A 610 13.32 31.99 -0.61
N PRO A 611 13.42 33.09 -1.41
CA PRO A 611 12.83 33.15 -2.76
C PRO A 611 13.38 32.08 -3.71
N LEU A 612 14.58 31.54 -3.42
CA LEU A 612 15.17 30.42 -4.16
C LEU A 612 14.40 29.09 -4.05
N ARG A 613 13.49 28.92 -3.07
CA ARG A 613 12.68 27.70 -2.94
C ARG A 613 11.33 27.74 -3.66
N LEU A 614 10.92 28.93 -4.14
CA LEU A 614 9.66 29.11 -4.86
C LEU A 614 9.55 28.23 -6.13
N PRO A 615 10.56 28.13 -7.01
CA PRO A 615 10.42 27.29 -8.22
C PRO A 615 10.28 25.80 -7.88
N MET A 616 10.95 25.33 -6.83
CA MET A 616 10.84 23.94 -6.38
C MET A 616 9.44 23.64 -5.82
N ALA A 617 8.88 24.57 -5.05
CA ALA A 617 7.52 24.43 -4.52
C ALA A 617 6.45 24.46 -5.64
N MET A 618 6.63 25.32 -6.65
CA MET A 618 5.74 25.34 -7.82
C MET A 618 5.83 24.04 -8.62
N LEU A 619 7.03 23.50 -8.83
CA LEU A 619 7.22 22.23 -9.54
C LEU A 619 6.60 21.06 -8.77
N GLN A 620 6.72 21.05 -7.45
CA GLN A 620 6.06 20.06 -6.59
C GLN A 620 4.53 20.18 -6.64
N ALA A 621 3.97 21.39 -6.67
CA ALA A 621 2.54 21.62 -6.81
C ALA A 621 2.02 21.15 -8.17
N LEU A 622 2.73 21.47 -9.26
CA LEU A 622 2.39 21.00 -10.61
C LEU A 622 2.44 19.47 -10.71
N PHE A 623 3.44 18.84 -10.10
CA PHE A 623 3.55 17.39 -10.04
C PHE A 623 2.37 16.75 -9.29
N LEU A 624 1.92 17.34 -8.17
CA LEU A 624 0.75 16.86 -7.44
C LEU A 624 -0.54 16.99 -8.24
N VAL A 625 -0.73 18.11 -8.95
CA VAL A 625 -1.89 18.30 -9.85
C VAL A 625 -1.88 17.28 -10.98
N PHE A 626 -0.70 17.02 -11.58
CA PHE A 626 -0.54 16.00 -12.60
C PHE A 626 -0.88 14.60 -12.06
N LEU A 627 -0.37 14.24 -10.89
CA LEU A 627 -0.64 12.95 -10.26
C LEU A 627 -2.14 12.77 -9.92
N ALA A 628 -2.79 13.83 -9.44
CA ALA A 628 -4.24 13.83 -9.20
C ALA A 628 -5.04 13.66 -10.50
N GLY A 629 -4.60 14.29 -11.60
CA GLY A 629 -5.18 14.12 -12.93
C GLY A 629 -5.05 12.68 -13.44
N VAL A 630 -3.86 12.09 -13.34
CA VAL A 630 -3.63 10.67 -13.71
C VAL A 630 -4.48 9.73 -12.86
N TRP A 631 -4.61 9.99 -11.57
CA TRP A 631 -5.42 9.18 -10.66
C TRP A 631 -6.91 9.26 -11.01
N LEU A 632 -7.45 10.46 -11.29
CA LEU A 632 -8.84 10.63 -11.73
C LEU A 632 -9.11 9.98 -13.08
N TRP A 633 -8.16 10.06 -14.01
CA TRP A 633 -8.27 9.36 -15.29
C TRP A 633 -8.32 7.84 -15.09
N ALA A 634 -7.42 7.27 -14.29
CA ALA A 634 -7.42 5.84 -13.96
C ALA A 634 -8.70 5.42 -13.23
N PHE A 635 -9.20 6.26 -12.32
CA PHE A 635 -10.46 6.04 -11.63
C PHE A 635 -11.66 6.06 -12.60
N GLY A 636 -11.67 6.98 -13.57
CA GLY A 636 -12.68 7.03 -14.63
C GLY A 636 -12.69 5.76 -15.49
N VAL A 637 -11.50 5.26 -15.87
CA VAL A 637 -11.37 3.98 -16.60
C VAL A 637 -11.89 2.81 -15.76
N PHE A 638 -11.44 2.69 -14.50
CA PHE A 638 -11.91 1.67 -13.57
C PHE A 638 -13.42 1.74 -13.36
N TRP A 639 -13.98 2.94 -13.26
CA TRP A 639 -15.41 3.17 -13.08
C TRP A 639 -16.22 2.72 -14.29
N THR A 640 -15.75 3.07 -15.49
CA THR A 640 -16.35 2.64 -16.76
C THR A 640 -16.41 1.12 -16.83
N PHE A 641 -15.30 0.46 -16.47
CA PHE A 641 -15.24 -0.99 -16.38
C PHE A 641 -16.23 -1.56 -15.35
N MET A 642 -16.26 -1.02 -14.12
CA MET A 642 -17.11 -1.53 -13.03
C MET A 642 -18.62 -1.31 -13.26
N VAL A 643 -19.00 -0.16 -13.81
CA VAL A 643 -20.40 0.27 -13.87
C VAL A 643 -21.03 0.07 -15.24
N ILE A 644 -20.26 0.21 -16.32
CA ILE A 644 -20.79 0.04 -17.69
C ILE A 644 -20.47 -1.35 -18.22
N GLU A 645 -19.26 -1.86 -18.03
CA GLU A 645 -18.85 -3.13 -18.66
C GLU A 645 -19.23 -4.35 -17.81
N LEU A 646 -18.96 -4.33 -16.50
CA LEU A 646 -19.25 -5.46 -15.61
C LEU A 646 -20.75 -5.86 -15.62
N PRO A 647 -21.72 -4.92 -15.56
CA PRO A 647 -23.13 -5.31 -15.52
C PRO A 647 -23.65 -5.88 -16.85
N LYS A 648 -22.96 -5.64 -17.97
CA LYS A 648 -23.32 -6.26 -19.27
C LYS A 648 -23.16 -7.78 -19.21
N ASP A 649 -22.21 -8.28 -18.42
CA ASP A 649 -21.94 -9.71 -18.27
C ASP A 649 -22.75 -10.36 -17.14
N LEU A 650 -23.33 -9.58 -16.22
CA LEU A 650 -24.04 -10.07 -15.03
C LEU A 650 -25.58 -10.11 -15.15
N GLY A 651 -26.13 -9.79 -16.32
CA GLY A 651 -27.55 -9.91 -16.63
C GLY A 651 -28.46 -8.85 -15.96
N PRO A 652 -29.70 -8.70 -16.44
CA PRO A 652 -30.58 -7.54 -16.18
C PRO A 652 -31.14 -7.41 -14.74
N TYR A 653 -30.60 -8.12 -13.75
CA TYR A 653 -31.18 -8.21 -12.39
C TYR A 653 -30.27 -7.78 -11.24
N SER A 654 -29.04 -7.29 -11.49
CA SER A 654 -28.18 -6.82 -10.41
C SER A 654 -28.54 -5.39 -9.97
N GLN A 655 -29.18 -5.28 -8.80
CA GLN A 655 -29.58 -4.04 -8.11
C GLN A 655 -28.41 -3.15 -7.65
N MET A 656 -27.55 -2.68 -8.55
CA MET A 656 -26.58 -1.62 -8.24
C MET A 656 -27.12 -0.20 -8.47
N SER A 657 -28.44 -0.06 -8.68
CA SER A 657 -29.11 1.24 -8.87
C SER A 657 -28.90 2.20 -7.68
N SER A 658 -28.86 1.72 -6.44
CA SER A 658 -28.67 2.59 -5.26
C SER A 658 -27.25 3.17 -5.15
N LEU A 659 -26.23 2.41 -5.54
CA LEU A 659 -24.84 2.86 -5.56
C LEU A 659 -24.64 3.91 -6.66
N SER A 660 -25.17 3.62 -7.87
CA SER A 660 -25.15 4.57 -8.99
C SER A 660 -25.84 5.89 -8.62
N MET A 661 -27.02 5.83 -7.98
CA MET A 661 -27.77 7.01 -7.57
C MET A 661 -27.06 7.83 -6.48
N PHE A 662 -26.38 7.19 -5.53
CA PHE A 662 -25.57 7.89 -4.52
C PHE A 662 -24.39 8.62 -5.15
N LEU A 663 -23.71 8.00 -6.10
CA LEU A 663 -22.51 8.58 -6.74
C LEU A 663 -22.83 9.68 -7.73
N HIS A 664 -23.94 9.60 -8.49
CA HIS A 664 -24.41 10.75 -9.28
C HIS A 664 -24.69 11.98 -8.41
N ARG A 665 -25.01 11.79 -7.13
CA ARG A 665 -25.25 12.88 -6.18
C ARG A 665 -23.97 13.39 -5.51
N ALA A 666 -23.00 12.50 -5.26
CA ALA A 666 -21.70 12.88 -4.69
C ALA A 666 -20.78 13.56 -5.71
N PHE A 667 -20.89 13.20 -6.99
CA PHE A 667 -20.12 13.76 -8.08
C PHE A 667 -21.08 14.12 -9.23
N PRO A 668 -21.60 15.36 -9.30
CA PRO A 668 -22.45 15.80 -10.39
C PRO A 668 -21.63 15.86 -11.69
N MET A 669 -21.57 14.71 -12.38
CA MET A 669 -20.91 14.55 -13.67
C MET A 669 -21.86 14.99 -14.78
N ARG A 670 -21.33 15.72 -15.77
CA ARG A 670 -22.11 16.16 -16.93
C ARG A 670 -22.10 15.00 -17.93
N GLU A 671 -23.24 14.37 -18.15
CA GLU A 671 -23.40 13.38 -19.23
C GLU A 671 -23.27 14.12 -20.58
N THR A 672 -22.07 14.11 -21.14
CA THR A 672 -21.81 14.53 -22.52
C THR A 672 -21.53 13.27 -23.32
N ASN A 673 -22.54 12.75 -24.03
CA ASN A 673 -22.47 11.66 -25.02
C ASN A 673 -21.60 10.44 -24.62
N ASP A 674 -22.18 9.51 -23.86
CA ASP A 674 -22.01 8.04 -23.80
C ASP A 674 -20.67 7.30 -24.03
N ILE A 675 -19.53 7.96 -24.24
CA ILE A 675 -18.28 7.25 -24.60
C ILE A 675 -17.05 7.77 -23.83
N ALA A 676 -17.10 8.96 -23.22
CA ALA A 676 -15.96 9.48 -22.46
C ALA A 676 -16.41 10.28 -21.23
N TRP A 677 -15.82 9.95 -20.08
CA TRP A 677 -15.99 10.69 -18.84
C TRP A 677 -15.02 11.86 -18.82
N GLU A 678 -15.53 13.09 -18.95
CA GLU A 678 -14.73 14.30 -18.79
C GLU A 678 -14.88 14.84 -17.36
N PHE A 679 -13.80 14.80 -16.58
CA PHE A 679 -13.73 15.51 -15.31
C PHE A 679 -13.47 16.99 -15.57
N LYS A 680 -14.34 17.87 -15.08
CA LYS A 680 -14.03 19.31 -15.06
C LYS A 680 -12.73 19.54 -14.28
N PHE A 681 -11.90 20.44 -14.78
CA PHE A 681 -10.65 20.86 -14.14
C PHE A 681 -10.83 21.23 -12.66
N GLU A 682 -11.98 21.82 -12.30
CA GLU A 682 -12.34 22.14 -10.91
C GLU A 682 -12.32 20.92 -9.98
N HIS A 683 -12.80 19.76 -10.42
CA HIS A 683 -12.78 18.53 -9.61
C HIS A 683 -11.35 18.02 -9.40
N THR A 684 -10.53 18.09 -10.44
CA THR A 684 -9.10 17.73 -10.35
C THR A 684 -8.38 18.65 -9.37
N LEU A 685 -8.70 19.94 -9.39
CA LEU A 685 -8.11 20.92 -8.48
C LEU A 685 -8.55 20.70 -7.04
N ILE A 686 -9.85 20.45 -6.79
CA ILE A 686 -10.36 20.14 -5.45
C ILE A 686 -9.69 18.86 -4.90
N LEU A 687 -9.60 17.80 -5.71
CA LEU A 687 -8.95 16.56 -5.29
C LEU A 687 -7.45 16.78 -5.01
N ALA A 688 -6.75 17.54 -5.86
CA ALA A 688 -5.35 17.90 -5.64
C ALA A 688 -5.18 18.68 -4.35
N CYS A 689 -6.07 19.63 -4.03
CA CYS A 689 -6.06 20.35 -2.75
C CYS A 689 -6.28 19.41 -1.56
N VAL A 690 -7.25 18.48 -1.62
CA VAL A 690 -7.50 17.50 -0.55
C VAL A 690 -6.32 16.55 -0.37
N LEU A 691 -5.75 16.02 -1.45
CA LEU A 691 -4.55 15.19 -1.41
C LEU A 691 -3.36 15.97 -0.85
N THR A 692 -3.21 17.25 -1.21
CA THR A 692 -2.16 18.10 -0.65
C THR A 692 -2.37 18.30 0.85
N LEU A 693 -3.61 18.53 1.32
CA LEU A 693 -3.92 18.63 2.75
C LEU A 693 -3.68 17.33 3.52
N LEU A 694 -3.92 16.18 2.88
CA LEU A 694 -3.65 14.86 3.48
C LEU A 694 -2.15 14.52 3.49
N MET A 695 -1.42 14.92 2.44
CA MET A 695 0.02 14.65 2.26
C MET A 695 0.92 15.69 2.93
N MET A 696 0.40 16.88 3.22
CA MET A 696 0.91 17.74 4.27
C MET A 696 0.63 17.03 5.60
N GLY A 697 1.42 15.97 5.86
CA GLY A 697 1.39 15.24 7.10
C GLY A 697 1.37 16.27 8.22
N TRP A 698 0.32 16.19 9.05
CA TRP A 698 0.05 17.19 10.07
C TRP A 698 1.35 17.41 10.82
N SER A 699 1.94 18.59 10.63
CA SER A 699 3.21 18.92 11.28
C SER A 699 2.99 18.66 12.76
N PRO A 700 3.80 17.80 13.39
CA PRO A 700 3.54 17.33 14.74
C PRO A 700 3.23 18.53 15.59
N THR A 701 2.08 18.49 16.25
CA THR A 701 1.59 19.66 16.98
C THR A 701 2.65 20.05 18.01
N ARG A 702 2.73 21.34 18.40
CA ARG A 702 3.68 21.78 19.43
C ARG A 702 3.58 20.93 20.71
N MET A 703 2.41 20.36 20.97
CA MET A 703 2.17 19.35 22.01
C MET A 703 2.91 18.04 21.76
N GLU A 704 2.78 17.42 20.59
CA GLU A 704 3.52 16.17 20.26
C GLU A 704 5.03 16.36 20.25
N ILE A 705 5.53 17.54 19.83
CA ILE A 705 6.96 17.86 19.91
C ILE A 705 7.41 17.98 21.37
N ARG A 706 6.62 18.64 22.23
CA ARG A 706 6.91 18.71 23.68
C ARG A 706 6.87 17.33 24.33
N GLU A 707 5.82 16.56 24.06
CA GLU A 707 5.67 15.20 24.62
C GLU A 707 6.82 14.28 24.17
N LYS A 708 7.31 14.45 22.93
CA LYS A 708 8.47 13.72 22.45
C LYS A 708 9.75 14.16 23.15
N ASN A 709 9.97 15.46 23.34
CA ASN A 709 11.10 15.98 24.10
C ASN A 709 11.05 15.55 25.57
N ASP A 710 9.88 15.54 26.19
CA ASP A 710 9.71 15.07 27.58
C ASP A 710 9.98 13.57 27.69
N LYS A 711 9.54 12.77 26.71
CA LYS A 711 9.88 11.34 26.62
C LYS A 711 11.36 11.09 26.37
N ASP A 712 12.03 11.97 25.62
CA ASP A 712 13.47 11.87 25.35
C ASP A 712 14.30 12.40 26.53
N LEU A 713 13.76 13.28 27.37
CA LEU A 713 14.37 13.70 28.65
C LEU A 713 14.16 12.68 29.77
N ALA A 714 13.08 11.90 29.72
CA ALA A 714 12.77 10.86 30.70
C ALA A 714 13.51 9.53 30.45
N LYS A 715 14.06 9.34 29.25
CA LYS A 715 14.95 8.22 28.90
C LYS A 715 16.40 8.61 29.17
#